data_AF-A0A080ZZE0-F1
#
_entry.id   AF-A0A080ZZE0-F1
#
_cell.length_a   1.000
_cell.length_b   1.000
_cell.length_c   1.000
_cell.angle_alpha   90.00
_cell.angle_beta   90.00
_cell.angle_gamma   90.00
#
_symmetry.space_group_name_H-M   'P 1'
#
loop_
_entity.id
_entity.type
_entity.pdbx_description
1 polymer ?
#
loop_
_entity_poly.entity_id
_entity_poly.type
_entity_poly.pdbx_seq_one_letter_code
_entity_poly.pdbx_strand_id
1 'polypeptide(L)'
;MEKAHGMRQPSPPMKPGGRKRAVPPRGAFSAQMLRPPSTPTDSSLQDGEMNDNAFVTSRRGSSEVDNQALSPPPPPPPYHPSPRLRRSMTARTSMSTSHSSSGKGIPTSSAKSKTASLKAQSPVSNNDEAGKQNTDKPTPRVHPIDTLSKKLRQQAMELTHVYEELEKRNLQIDAYKQQIEEHKLQLDKLRENRRKSIDGSSKTSKSSRTAAQEQQKRATQMMIGTPCTGSSLGQKREELDRKLKEVEHEKKKYHLAAKRIEKALVELQVFQNDRMEKLFPSDKNANQREDCDFLAVLNEQRAYIRVLEEAVHLKATDFEITGHEELLIVLAELRHTIYEQEKDVQEKSNLAGSVQQQLEQEQQQHAETRNILASTLNEREEMTNRFHERESGFLDQISEMEQQLIEKERQLNQLQSVSIDAQRTEEALQNRLVAALKTQNLAETKLDDATRNIKTLQEQLSEITSKYEETQQQVANLREESCKKQSHLDEMNALQEELLGSVDKYVGKVKKSRDKIERLEAELESCKEKEALTKNELEEATRSSDEQATALKQEVDAAEQRTQRIQAQCTALEQEKNRLEDAVAEIQQQLRGQEQESNHRQQEITAKEEKYHQMEETVTEMEAALSTVLIMISPETSPVAVIEDAGADEHSFLLDQCVLRELEICCQALNTLATDSGSKQSTTLCSSFTEIVTRVATIGERVLEEVNRALASWTRERINLVEACATLDATAKMCQNEMEKRHDEIRDYREELAEVREEEYNAYYFIH
;
A
#
# COMPACT_ATOMS: atom_id res chain seq x y z
N MET A 1 -23.45 -12.37 -61.36
CA MET A 1 -24.12 -12.11 -60.06
C MET A 1 -23.00 -12.09 -59.03
N GLU A 2 -22.36 -10.96 -58.73
CA GLU A 2 -22.89 -9.72 -58.11
C GLU A 2 -23.38 -9.97 -56.68
N LYS A 3 -23.05 -9.17 -55.65
CA LYS A 3 -22.20 -7.95 -55.45
C LYS A 3 -21.92 -7.86 -53.91
N ALA A 4 -20.93 -7.15 -53.34
CA ALA A 4 -19.69 -6.52 -53.84
C ALA A 4 -18.73 -6.21 -52.66
N HIS A 5 -17.54 -5.73 -53.04
CA HIS A 5 -16.38 -5.15 -52.30
C HIS A 5 -16.65 -4.35 -50.99
N GLY A 6 -15.64 -4.08 -50.15
CA GLY A 6 -14.21 -4.45 -50.19
C GLY A 6 -13.32 -3.50 -49.36
N MET A 7 -12.10 -3.94 -48.99
CA MET A 7 -11.23 -3.22 -48.04
C MET A 7 -10.24 -2.23 -48.68
N ARG A 8 -9.89 -1.14 -47.98
CA ARG A 8 -8.51 -0.87 -47.47
C ARG A 8 -8.34 0.48 -46.73
N GLN A 9 -7.25 0.58 -45.96
CA GLN A 9 -6.72 1.83 -45.40
C GLN A 9 -5.93 2.66 -46.44
N PRO A 10 -5.79 3.98 -46.24
CA PRO A 10 -4.69 4.79 -46.75
C PRO A 10 -3.56 4.99 -45.71
N SER A 11 -2.42 5.54 -46.15
CA SER A 11 -1.33 6.00 -45.27
C SER A 11 -0.90 7.43 -45.68
N PRO A 12 0.30 7.98 -45.32
CA PRO A 12 0.40 9.29 -44.68
C PRO A 12 0.76 10.45 -45.64
N PRO A 13 0.84 11.70 -45.12
CA PRO A 13 1.62 12.76 -45.75
C PRO A 13 2.84 13.24 -44.93
N MET A 14 3.78 13.81 -45.68
CA MET A 14 5.18 14.14 -45.37
C MET A 14 5.41 15.38 -44.48
N LYS A 15 6.65 15.51 -43.94
CA LYS A 15 7.30 16.81 -43.63
C LYS A 15 7.68 17.53 -44.94
N PRO A 16 7.79 18.87 -45.00
CA PRO A 16 9.13 19.47 -44.80
C PRO A 16 9.14 20.92 -44.22
N GLY A 17 10.34 21.43 -43.91
CA GLY A 17 10.63 22.87 -43.93
C GLY A 17 11.12 23.48 -42.60
N GLY A 18 12.34 24.02 -42.59
CA GLY A 18 12.86 24.81 -41.46
C GLY A 18 14.07 25.68 -41.81
N ARG A 19 14.05 26.95 -41.38
CA ARG A 19 15.16 27.94 -41.33
C ARG A 19 14.87 28.85 -40.12
N LYS A 20 15.70 29.01 -39.07
CA LYS A 20 17.12 29.43 -38.90
C LYS A 20 17.36 30.95 -38.96
N ARG A 21 17.78 31.50 -37.80
CA ARG A 21 18.25 32.89 -37.49
C ARG A 21 17.13 33.96 -37.49
N ALA A 22 17.20 35.06 -36.73
CA ALA A 22 18.33 35.73 -36.04
C ALA A 22 17.99 36.36 -34.67
N VAL A 23 18.98 36.99 -34.01
CA VAL A 23 19.02 37.56 -32.63
C VAL A 23 20.17 38.62 -32.58
N PRO A 24 20.25 39.67 -31.72
CA PRO A 24 19.27 40.39 -30.87
C PRO A 24 19.12 41.89 -31.32
N PRO A 25 18.77 42.87 -30.45
CA PRO A 25 19.81 43.55 -29.65
C PRO A 25 19.41 44.02 -28.21
N ARG A 26 20.46 44.19 -27.37
CA ARG A 26 20.72 45.17 -26.26
C ARG A 26 19.53 45.84 -25.52
N GLY A 27 19.58 46.04 -24.20
CA GLY A 27 20.66 45.83 -23.20
C GLY A 27 20.11 46.07 -21.78
N ALA A 28 20.82 46.09 -20.64
CA ALA A 28 22.22 45.88 -20.25
C ALA A 28 22.58 46.94 -19.18
N PHE A 29 22.61 46.57 -17.89
CA PHE A 29 23.42 47.14 -16.78
C PHE A 29 23.07 46.24 -15.57
N SER A 30 23.95 45.37 -15.05
CA SER A 30 25.15 45.60 -14.23
C SER A 30 24.87 45.38 -12.73
N ALA A 31 25.78 44.81 -11.91
CA ALA A 31 27.03 44.12 -12.23
C ALA A 31 27.56 43.34 -11.01
N GLN A 32 28.48 42.39 -11.28
CA GLN A 32 29.59 41.97 -10.39
C GLN A 32 29.24 41.18 -9.09
N MET A 33 30.09 40.28 -8.57
CA MET A 33 31.50 39.95 -8.88
C MET A 33 31.77 38.44 -9.12
N LEU A 34 32.84 38.17 -9.90
CA LEU A 34 33.89 37.12 -9.74
C LEU A 34 33.44 35.75 -9.16
N ARG A 35 33.33 34.62 -9.90
CA ARG A 35 34.11 34.00 -11.02
C ARG A 35 35.49 33.39 -10.56
N PRO A 36 36.05 32.37 -11.26
CA PRO A 36 36.56 31.11 -10.67
C PRO A 36 38.03 30.86 -11.17
N PRO A 37 38.50 29.74 -11.79
CA PRO A 37 38.17 28.28 -11.84
C PRO A 37 39.42 27.43 -11.40
N SER A 38 39.60 26.10 -11.60
CA SER A 38 39.16 25.15 -12.64
C SER A 38 39.28 23.65 -12.25
N THR A 39 38.64 22.79 -13.04
CA THR A 39 38.90 21.33 -13.24
C THR A 39 40.17 21.11 -14.11
N PRO A 40 40.59 19.88 -14.54
CA PRO A 40 40.07 18.50 -14.39
C PRO A 40 41.07 17.59 -13.59
N THR A 41 41.20 16.26 -13.64
CA THR A 41 41.02 15.09 -14.56
C THR A 41 41.07 13.82 -13.67
N ASP A 42 40.77 12.55 -14.01
CA ASP A 42 40.14 11.76 -15.08
C ASP A 42 40.58 10.28 -14.83
N SER A 43 39.75 9.28 -15.17
CA SER A 43 40.10 7.86 -15.47
C SER A 43 40.62 6.87 -14.40
N SER A 44 40.37 5.57 -14.71
CA SER A 44 40.74 4.29 -14.03
C SER A 44 40.14 4.04 -12.63
N LEU A 45 39.40 2.96 -12.31
CA LEU A 45 39.45 1.51 -12.65
C LEU A 45 40.75 0.78 -12.28
N GLN A 46 40.72 -0.01 -11.20
CA GLN A 46 41.01 -1.45 -11.23
C GLN A 46 40.60 -2.17 -9.92
N ASP A 47 40.35 -3.48 -10.02
CA ASP A 47 40.05 -4.40 -8.92
C ASP A 47 41.33 -5.00 -8.27
N GLY A 48 41.17 -5.77 -7.18
CA GLY A 48 42.24 -6.52 -6.50
C GLY A 48 42.33 -6.17 -5.01
N GLU A 49 41.62 -6.84 -4.11
CA GLU A 49 41.89 -8.18 -3.53
C GLU A 49 42.91 -8.22 -2.37
N MET A 50 42.37 -8.60 -1.21
CA MET A 50 42.95 -9.47 -0.16
C MET A 50 44.16 -9.09 0.72
N ASN A 51 43.94 -9.43 2.00
CA ASN A 51 44.85 -10.01 2.99
C ASN A 51 45.78 -9.14 3.86
N ASP A 52 45.34 -9.06 5.13
CA ASP A 52 46.00 -9.66 6.29
C ASP A 52 46.92 -8.86 7.23
N ASN A 53 46.78 -9.22 8.51
CA ASN A 53 47.73 -9.08 9.62
C ASN A 53 48.21 -7.64 9.94
N ALA A 54 47.48 -6.88 10.76
CA ALA A 54 47.40 -7.00 12.23
C ALA A 54 48.71 -6.65 12.98
N PHE A 55 48.62 -5.72 13.93
CA PHE A 55 49.51 -5.67 15.09
C PHE A 55 48.77 -5.14 16.33
N VAL A 56 49.26 -5.51 17.52
CA VAL A 56 48.58 -5.30 18.82
C VAL A 56 49.24 -4.20 19.64
N THR A 57 48.46 -3.25 20.17
CA THR A 57 48.64 -2.47 21.42
C THR A 57 47.45 -1.50 21.57
N SER A 58 47.09 -0.95 22.74
CA SER A 58 47.63 -1.07 24.10
C SER A 58 46.48 -1.20 25.14
N ARG A 59 46.78 -1.18 26.44
CA ARG A 59 45.88 -1.64 27.54
C ARG A 59 45.92 -0.72 28.76
N ARG A 60 44.73 -0.39 29.33
CA ARG A 60 44.48 0.14 30.71
C ARG A 60 45.02 1.57 31.00
N GLY A 61 44.39 2.43 31.81
CA GLY A 61 43.06 2.40 32.48
C GLY A 61 43.04 3.10 33.85
N SER A 62 41.87 3.59 34.30
CA SER A 62 41.48 4.14 35.63
C SER A 62 39.93 3.99 35.74
N SER A 63 39.25 3.54 36.81
CA SER A 63 39.12 4.05 38.21
C SER A 63 38.49 5.46 38.26
N GLU A 64 37.41 5.77 38.99
CA GLU A 64 36.67 5.14 40.13
C GLU A 64 35.13 5.19 39.85
N VAL A 65 34.19 4.35 40.32
CA VAL A 65 33.91 3.69 41.63
C VAL A 65 33.36 4.71 42.65
N ASP A 66 32.12 4.65 43.20
CA ASP A 66 30.99 3.69 43.17
C ASP A 66 29.65 4.46 43.54
N ASN A 67 28.41 3.99 43.77
CA ASN A 67 27.68 2.70 43.87
C ASN A 67 26.13 2.95 43.64
N GLN A 68 25.27 1.93 43.89
CA GLN A 68 23.79 1.93 44.03
C GLN A 68 22.91 2.06 42.75
N ALA A 69 21.85 1.26 42.53
CA ALA A 69 21.42 0.00 43.16
C ALA A 69 20.39 -0.77 42.27
N LEU A 70 20.04 -2.01 42.68
CA LEU A 70 18.94 -2.90 42.26
C LEU A 70 19.19 -4.01 41.20
N SER A 71 19.25 -5.23 41.74
CA SER A 71 18.81 -6.52 41.19
C SER A 71 19.68 -7.29 40.16
N PRO A 72 19.65 -8.66 40.20
CA PRO A 72 20.67 -9.50 39.55
C PRO A 72 20.15 -10.35 38.37
N PRO A 73 21.05 -10.95 37.55
CA PRO A 73 20.69 -11.94 36.53
C PRO A 73 20.21 -13.28 37.14
N PRO A 74 19.50 -14.13 36.37
CA PRO A 74 18.96 -15.41 36.84
C PRO A 74 20.04 -16.45 37.19
N PRO A 75 19.71 -17.46 38.04
CA PRO A 75 20.69 -18.37 38.63
C PRO A 75 21.19 -19.48 37.67
N PRO A 76 22.40 -20.02 37.90
CA PRO A 76 22.92 -21.16 37.17
C PRO A 76 22.29 -22.49 37.62
N PRO A 77 22.24 -23.53 36.75
CA PRO A 77 21.80 -24.86 37.13
C PRO A 77 22.85 -25.56 38.03
N PRO A 78 22.42 -26.40 38.99
CA PRO A 78 23.33 -27.08 39.91
C PRO A 78 24.08 -28.26 39.26
N TYR A 79 25.37 -28.39 39.56
CA TYR A 79 26.09 -29.67 39.49
C TYR A 79 25.52 -30.62 40.57
N HIS A 80 25.57 -31.95 40.45
CA HIS A 80 26.74 -32.84 40.55
C HIS A 80 26.28 -34.30 40.26
N PRO A 81 27.16 -35.33 40.18
CA PRO A 81 28.58 -35.34 39.80
C PRO A 81 28.89 -36.33 38.64
N SER A 82 29.99 -36.12 37.90
CA SER A 82 30.67 -37.23 37.20
C SER A 82 31.60 -37.97 38.17
N PRO A 83 32.00 -39.22 37.86
CA PRO A 83 33.39 -39.38 37.42
C PRO A 83 33.55 -40.16 36.10
N ARG A 84 34.71 -39.97 35.47
CA ARG A 84 35.03 -40.50 34.14
C ARG A 84 35.38 -41.99 34.14
N LEU A 85 35.16 -42.62 32.99
CA LEU A 85 35.87 -43.81 32.52
C LEU A 85 37.38 -43.73 32.82
N ARG A 86 37.96 -44.81 33.36
CA ARG A 86 39.42 -45.03 33.34
C ARG A 86 39.72 -46.49 33.00
N ARG A 87 39.87 -46.79 31.72
CA ARG A 87 40.25 -48.12 31.20
C ARG A 87 41.78 -48.22 31.21
N SER A 88 42.34 -49.26 31.82
CA SER A 88 43.77 -49.59 31.74
C SER A 88 43.96 -51.05 31.34
N MET A 89 45.02 -51.32 30.60
CA MET A 89 45.47 -52.66 30.22
C MET A 89 46.25 -53.35 31.35
N THR A 90 46.69 -54.58 31.05
CA THR A 90 47.77 -55.39 31.67
C THR A 90 47.42 -56.31 32.85
N ALA A 91 47.37 -57.62 32.56
CA ALA A 91 48.03 -58.69 33.30
C ALA A 91 48.15 -59.93 32.38
N ARG A 92 49.20 -60.76 32.51
CA ARG A 92 49.43 -61.97 31.68
C ARG A 92 50.22 -63.02 32.47
N THR A 93 49.98 -64.30 32.19
CA THR A 93 50.85 -65.48 32.49
C THR A 93 51.12 -65.89 33.94
N SER A 94 50.43 -66.94 34.40
CA SER A 94 50.96 -68.18 35.02
C SER A 94 49.77 -69.15 35.22
N MET A 95 49.76 -70.47 34.93
CA MET A 95 50.72 -71.59 34.95
C MET A 95 51.12 -72.07 36.35
N SER A 96 50.49 -73.15 36.85
CA SER A 96 51.14 -74.48 37.06
C SER A 96 50.28 -75.52 37.80
N THR A 97 50.05 -76.66 37.12
CA THR A 97 49.95 -78.06 37.60
C THR A 97 49.69 -78.42 39.08
N SER A 98 48.78 -79.39 39.28
CA SER A 98 48.97 -80.52 40.21
C SER A 98 48.16 -81.75 39.73
N HIS A 99 48.70 -82.96 39.88
CA HIS A 99 48.02 -84.24 39.61
C HIS A 99 47.41 -84.78 40.93
N SER A 100 46.44 -85.71 40.96
CA SER A 100 46.62 -87.10 40.51
C SER A 100 45.38 -88.00 40.71
N SER A 101 45.52 -89.25 40.24
CA SER A 101 44.70 -90.48 40.39
C SER A 101 44.12 -90.78 41.80
N SER A 102 43.27 -91.77 42.06
CA SER A 102 42.79 -92.99 41.34
C SER A 102 41.37 -93.35 41.88
N GLY A 103 40.52 -94.26 41.40
CA GLY A 103 40.64 -95.50 40.63
C GLY A 103 39.25 -96.21 40.61
N LYS A 104 39.11 -97.41 40.03
CA LYS A 104 37.79 -98.06 39.80
C LYS A 104 37.33 -99.00 40.93
N GLY A 105 36.01 -99.10 41.16
CA GLY A 105 35.37 -100.12 42.00
C GLY A 105 33.85 -100.26 41.75
N ILE A 106 33.40 -101.48 41.45
CA ILE A 106 32.04 -101.94 41.03
C ILE A 106 31.84 -103.31 41.73
N PRO A 107 30.65 -103.85 42.13
CA PRO A 107 29.28 -103.70 41.59
C PRO A 107 28.08 -103.67 42.62
N THR A 108 26.87 -103.97 42.10
CA THR A 108 25.74 -104.76 42.68
C THR A 108 24.57 -104.10 43.45
N SER A 109 23.41 -104.03 42.76
CA SER A 109 22.04 -104.45 43.16
C SER A 109 21.54 -104.21 44.59
N SER A 110 20.31 -103.70 44.81
CA SER A 110 19.06 -104.37 44.35
C SER A 110 17.79 -103.50 44.57
N ALA A 111 16.64 -104.01 44.14
CA ALA A 111 15.37 -103.28 44.02
C ALA A 111 14.60 -103.03 45.34
N LYS A 112 13.75 -101.98 45.34
CA LYS A 112 12.28 -102.15 45.48
C LYS A 112 11.49 -100.85 45.20
N SER A 113 10.28 -101.04 44.66
CA SER A 113 9.29 -99.99 44.39
C SER A 113 8.25 -99.90 45.52
N LYS A 114 7.70 -98.69 45.76
CA LYS A 114 6.30 -98.34 46.14
C LYS A 114 6.28 -96.91 46.74
N THR A 115 5.74 -95.92 46.02
CA THR A 115 4.33 -95.47 46.06
C THR A 115 3.82 -95.06 47.45
N ALA A 116 3.54 -93.77 47.63
CA ALA A 116 2.67 -93.24 48.68
C ALA A 116 1.72 -92.21 48.05
N SER A 117 0.42 -92.31 48.35
CA SER A 117 -0.61 -91.37 47.91
C SER A 117 -1.23 -90.67 49.11
N LEU A 118 -1.86 -89.52 48.87
CA LEU A 118 -2.49 -88.66 49.86
C LEU A 118 -3.68 -89.35 50.56
N LYS A 119 -3.78 -89.17 51.88
CA LYS A 119 -5.07 -88.82 52.51
C LYS A 119 -4.85 -88.01 53.80
N ALA A 120 -5.85 -87.22 54.17
CA ALA A 120 -5.75 -86.19 55.20
C ALA A 120 -6.52 -86.54 56.48
N GLN A 121 -6.13 -85.93 57.61
CA GLN A 121 -7.06 -85.32 58.57
C GLN A 121 -6.32 -84.46 59.63
N SER A 122 -6.99 -83.41 60.08
CA SER A 122 -6.71 -82.60 61.29
C SER A 122 -7.60 -83.13 62.45
N PRO A 123 -7.64 -82.61 63.72
CA PRO A 123 -7.17 -81.29 64.19
C PRO A 123 -6.65 -81.23 65.67
N VAL A 124 -6.53 -80.00 66.23
CA VAL A 124 -6.63 -79.62 67.68
C VAL A 124 -5.51 -80.14 68.63
N SER A 125 -4.98 -79.41 69.63
CA SER A 125 -4.92 -77.97 69.99
C SER A 125 -3.94 -77.78 71.19
N ASN A 126 -3.54 -76.52 71.48
CA ASN A 126 -3.11 -76.00 72.81
C ASN A 126 -1.77 -76.53 73.43
N ASN A 127 -1.03 -75.78 74.26
CA ASN A 127 -0.85 -74.32 74.40
C ASN A 127 0.44 -74.02 75.24
N ASP A 128 0.67 -72.75 75.60
CA ASP A 128 1.52 -72.24 76.71
C ASP A 128 3.06 -72.33 76.51
N GLU A 129 3.78 -71.20 76.32
CA GLU A 129 4.36 -70.26 77.32
C GLU A 129 5.71 -70.73 77.91
N ALA A 130 6.74 -69.92 78.17
CA ALA A 130 7.04 -68.49 77.93
C ALA A 130 8.59 -68.36 77.76
N GLY A 131 9.24 -67.23 77.40
CA GLY A 131 8.84 -65.86 77.09
C GLY A 131 9.95 -64.88 77.52
N LYS A 132 10.27 -63.85 76.71
CA LYS A 132 11.12 -62.71 77.12
C LYS A 132 10.97 -61.50 76.18
N GLN A 133 10.84 -60.31 76.78
CA GLN A 133 10.71 -59.00 76.14
C GLN A 133 12.13 -58.35 76.00
N ASN A 134 12.42 -57.22 75.35
CA ASN A 134 11.68 -56.11 74.69
C ASN A 134 12.38 -55.83 73.32
N THR A 135 12.07 -54.88 72.41
CA THR A 135 11.62 -53.46 72.51
C THR A 135 10.85 -52.98 71.26
N ASP A 136 10.26 -51.78 71.33
CA ASP A 136 9.38 -51.18 70.33
C ASP A 136 9.98 -50.74 68.98
N LYS A 137 9.05 -50.57 68.02
CA LYS A 137 9.13 -49.86 66.72
C LYS A 137 9.88 -50.54 65.56
N PRO A 138 9.34 -50.39 64.34
CA PRO A 138 7.95 -50.65 63.96
C PRO A 138 7.89 -51.87 63.04
N THR A 139 6.78 -52.60 63.02
CA THR A 139 6.58 -53.62 61.98
C THR A 139 6.56 -52.93 60.62
N PRO A 140 7.51 -53.20 59.70
CA PRO A 140 7.33 -52.75 58.33
C PRO A 140 6.11 -53.51 57.79
N ARG A 141 5.05 -52.77 57.43
CA ARG A 141 4.03 -53.31 56.51
C ARG A 141 4.69 -53.47 55.15
N VAL A 142 5.50 -54.52 55.00
CA VAL A 142 6.05 -54.95 53.71
C VAL A 142 4.85 -55.09 52.79
N HIS A 143 4.78 -54.27 51.74
CA HIS A 143 3.56 -54.20 50.96
C HIS A 143 3.29 -55.58 50.34
N PRO A 144 2.03 -56.00 50.12
CA PRO A 144 1.77 -57.25 49.40
C PRO A 144 2.52 -57.30 48.06
N ILE A 145 2.66 -56.12 47.42
CA ILE A 145 3.46 -55.89 46.22
C ILE A 145 4.97 -56.07 46.46
N ASP A 146 5.54 -55.63 47.58
CA ASP A 146 6.97 -55.84 47.89
C ASP A 146 7.28 -57.31 48.16
N THR A 147 6.40 -57.98 48.91
CA THR A 147 6.50 -59.42 49.18
C THR A 147 6.39 -60.22 47.88
N LEU A 148 5.45 -59.85 47.00
CA LEU A 148 5.31 -60.42 45.67
C LEU A 148 6.51 -60.10 44.78
N SER A 149 7.05 -58.88 44.83
CA SER A 149 8.22 -58.44 44.05
C SER A 149 9.52 -59.09 44.52
N LYS A 150 9.60 -59.51 45.79
CA LYS A 150 10.70 -60.33 46.32
C LYS A 150 10.52 -61.79 45.92
N LYS A 151 9.30 -62.33 45.94
CA LYS A 151 9.00 -63.68 45.43
C LYS A 151 9.23 -63.81 43.92
N LEU A 152 8.82 -62.83 43.12
CA LEU A 152 9.07 -62.79 41.67
C LEU A 152 10.56 -62.70 41.35
N ARG A 153 11.34 -61.89 42.09
CA ARG A 153 12.80 -61.88 41.96
C ARG A 153 13.46 -63.19 42.38
N GLN A 154 12.96 -63.83 43.44
CA GLN A 154 13.42 -65.15 43.88
C GLN A 154 13.14 -66.21 42.80
N GLN A 155 11.90 -66.27 42.30
CA GLN A 155 11.50 -67.18 41.21
C GLN A 155 12.25 -66.89 39.90
N ALA A 156 12.57 -65.64 39.59
CA ALA A 156 13.40 -65.30 38.44
C ALA A 156 14.84 -65.80 38.59
N MET A 157 15.46 -65.67 39.77
CA MET A 157 16.79 -66.24 40.04
C MET A 157 16.77 -67.78 40.00
N GLU A 158 15.72 -68.41 40.52
CA GLU A 158 15.52 -69.86 40.46
C GLU A 158 15.32 -70.34 39.01
N LEU A 159 14.56 -69.61 38.19
CA LEU A 159 14.45 -69.85 36.74
C LEU A 159 15.80 -69.70 36.02
N THR A 160 16.58 -68.65 36.31
CA THR A 160 17.93 -68.49 35.75
C THR A 160 18.83 -69.67 36.13
N HIS A 161 18.82 -70.12 37.38
CA HIS A 161 19.58 -71.29 37.82
C HIS A 161 19.14 -72.58 37.10
N VAL A 162 17.83 -72.78 36.92
CA VAL A 162 17.29 -73.92 36.16
C VAL A 162 17.69 -73.86 34.69
N TYR A 163 17.70 -72.69 34.06
CA TYR A 163 18.19 -72.53 32.68
C TYR A 163 19.70 -72.75 32.57
N GLU A 164 20.51 -72.28 33.52
CA GLU A 164 21.93 -72.59 33.58
C GLU A 164 22.20 -74.10 33.77
N GLU A 165 21.41 -74.79 34.59
CA GLU A 165 21.51 -76.26 34.74
C GLU A 165 21.05 -76.99 33.46
N LEU A 166 20.04 -76.48 32.76
CA LEU A 166 19.58 -77.01 31.48
C LEU A 166 20.65 -76.81 30.38
N GLU A 167 21.32 -75.67 30.35
CA GLU A 167 22.44 -75.40 29.44
C GLU A 167 23.62 -76.33 29.73
N LYS A 168 24.02 -76.46 31.00
CA LYS A 168 25.06 -77.41 31.43
C LYS A 168 24.71 -78.87 31.06
N ARG A 169 23.42 -79.25 31.16
CA ARG A 169 22.91 -80.56 30.70
C ARG A 169 22.94 -80.71 29.18
N ASN A 170 22.58 -79.69 28.40
CA ASN A 170 22.65 -79.72 26.94
C ASN A 170 24.08 -79.84 26.44
N LEU A 171 25.02 -79.06 27.01
CA LEU A 171 26.45 -79.17 26.72
C LEU A 171 27.00 -80.58 27.02
N GLN A 172 26.54 -81.21 28.10
CA GLN A 172 26.88 -82.60 28.42
C GLN A 172 26.27 -83.60 27.42
N ILE A 173 25.02 -83.38 26.98
CA ILE A 173 24.36 -84.19 25.95
C ILE A 173 25.09 -84.07 24.61
N ASP A 174 25.55 -82.87 24.22
CA ASP A 174 26.28 -82.65 22.98
C ASP A 174 27.69 -83.27 23.00
N ALA A 175 28.36 -83.25 24.17
CA ALA A 175 29.58 -84.02 24.37
C ALA A 175 29.35 -85.55 24.22
N TYR A 176 28.22 -86.08 24.70
CA TYR A 176 27.85 -87.47 24.46
C TYR A 176 27.48 -87.76 22.99
N LYS A 177 26.84 -86.82 22.27
CA LYS A 177 26.63 -86.94 20.81
C LYS A 177 27.97 -87.06 20.07
N GLN A 178 28.93 -86.20 20.39
CA GLN A 178 30.28 -86.26 19.80
C GLN A 178 30.99 -87.59 20.10
N GLN A 179 30.90 -88.12 21.33
CA GLN A 179 31.43 -89.46 21.64
C GLN A 179 30.73 -90.58 20.85
N ILE A 180 29.41 -90.49 20.65
CA ILE A 180 28.66 -91.46 19.84
C ILE A 180 29.07 -91.38 18.36
N GLU A 181 29.32 -90.19 17.83
CA GLU A 181 29.83 -90.00 16.47
C GLU A 181 31.28 -90.48 16.32
N GLU A 182 32.15 -90.23 17.30
CA GLU A 182 33.51 -90.78 17.30
C GLU A 182 33.49 -92.32 17.37
N HIS A 183 32.66 -92.90 18.23
CA HIS A 183 32.49 -94.36 18.32
C HIS A 183 31.90 -94.95 17.04
N LYS A 184 30.97 -94.27 16.35
CA LYS A 184 30.53 -94.64 14.99
C LYS A 184 31.70 -94.60 14.01
N LEU A 185 32.49 -93.53 13.98
CA LEU A 185 33.64 -93.37 13.10
C LEU A 185 34.72 -94.44 13.37
N GLN A 186 34.92 -94.85 14.62
CA GLN A 186 35.80 -95.96 15.00
C GLN A 186 35.23 -97.32 14.55
N LEU A 187 33.92 -97.56 14.73
CA LEU A 187 33.24 -98.77 14.22
C LEU A 187 33.28 -98.86 12.69
N ASP A 188 33.12 -97.74 11.99
CA ASP A 188 33.20 -97.71 10.53
C ASP A 188 34.64 -97.83 10.04
N LYS A 189 35.65 -97.27 10.74
CA LYS A 189 37.06 -97.62 10.50
C LYS A 189 37.36 -99.11 10.73
N LEU A 190 36.73 -99.75 11.72
CA LEU A 190 36.85 -101.20 11.95
C LEU A 190 36.15 -102.03 10.87
N ARG A 191 34.99 -101.59 10.35
CA ARG A 191 34.29 -102.20 9.21
C ARG A 191 35.10 -102.03 7.91
N GLU A 192 35.66 -100.85 7.70
CA GLU A 192 36.54 -100.50 6.58
C GLU A 192 37.83 -101.35 6.60
N ASN A 193 38.44 -101.53 7.77
CA ASN A 193 39.59 -102.44 7.93
C ASN A 193 39.19 -103.91 7.72
N ARG A 194 37.99 -104.35 8.13
CA ARG A 194 37.49 -105.70 7.77
C ARG A 194 37.29 -105.84 6.26
N ARG A 195 36.74 -104.84 5.57
CA ARG A 195 36.61 -104.85 4.09
C ARG A 195 37.98 -104.93 3.41
N LYS A 196 38.93 -104.09 3.82
CA LYS A 196 40.32 -104.11 3.30
C LYS A 196 41.06 -105.42 3.63
N SER A 197 40.74 -106.07 4.74
CA SER A 197 41.22 -107.42 5.07
C SER A 197 40.56 -108.55 4.28
N ILE A 198 39.45 -108.28 3.56
CA ILE A 198 38.70 -109.25 2.74
C ILE A 198 39.07 -109.07 1.27
N ASP A 199 39.13 -107.84 0.76
CA ASP A 199 39.55 -107.53 -0.62
C ASP A 199 41.06 -107.75 -0.87
N GLY A 200 41.86 -107.87 0.19
CA GLY A 200 43.32 -108.03 0.12
C GLY A 200 43.86 -109.43 -0.26
N SER A 201 43.01 -110.42 -0.56
CA SER A 201 43.46 -111.82 -0.77
C SER A 201 42.83 -112.54 -1.97
N SER A 202 42.95 -111.94 -3.15
CA SER A 202 42.45 -112.50 -4.42
C SER A 202 43.41 -113.52 -5.08
N LYS A 203 43.68 -114.67 -4.43
CA LYS A 203 44.40 -115.80 -5.07
C LYS A 203 43.97 -117.20 -4.59
N THR A 204 43.08 -117.81 -5.39
CA THR A 204 42.91 -119.27 -5.62
C THR A 204 42.89 -120.26 -4.45
N SER A 205 41.75 -120.92 -4.22
CA SER A 205 41.66 -122.38 -4.41
C SER A 205 40.20 -122.86 -4.55
N LYS A 206 39.94 -123.87 -5.39
CA LYS A 206 38.61 -124.51 -5.54
C LYS A 206 38.41 -125.71 -4.59
N SER A 207 39.02 -125.67 -3.40
CA SER A 207 39.21 -126.87 -2.55
C SER A 207 38.12 -127.13 -1.49
N SER A 208 37.37 -126.10 -1.07
CA SER A 208 36.48 -126.21 0.10
C SER A 208 35.15 -126.95 -0.16
N ARG A 209 34.61 -126.94 -1.39
CA ARG A 209 33.26 -127.44 -1.66
C ARG A 209 33.18 -128.98 -1.79
N THR A 210 34.27 -129.63 -2.20
CA THR A 210 34.36 -131.09 -2.30
C THR A 210 34.59 -131.76 -0.94
N ALA A 211 35.43 -131.18 -0.08
CA ALA A 211 35.76 -131.75 1.23
C ALA A 211 34.51 -131.97 2.12
N ALA A 212 33.62 -130.97 2.18
CA ALA A 212 32.36 -131.08 2.95
C ALA A 212 31.44 -132.20 2.43
N GLN A 213 31.37 -132.39 1.11
CA GLN A 213 30.51 -133.40 0.48
C GLN A 213 31.10 -134.82 0.59
N GLU A 214 32.42 -134.95 0.65
CA GLU A 214 33.08 -136.24 0.87
C GLU A 214 32.99 -136.67 2.35
N GLN A 215 33.11 -135.73 3.29
CA GLN A 215 32.91 -135.99 4.72
C GLN A 215 31.48 -136.49 5.01
N GLN A 216 30.48 -135.94 4.31
CA GLN A 216 29.09 -136.43 4.37
C GLN A 216 28.95 -137.87 3.83
N LYS A 217 29.62 -138.23 2.72
CA LYS A 217 29.58 -139.60 2.17
C LYS A 217 30.24 -140.63 3.08
N ARG A 218 31.38 -140.30 3.71
CA ARG A 218 32.07 -141.23 4.63
C ARG A 218 31.24 -141.55 5.88
N ALA A 219 30.42 -140.61 6.36
CA ALA A 219 29.49 -140.85 7.46
C ALA A 219 28.42 -141.91 7.10
N THR A 220 27.84 -141.85 5.90
CA THR A 220 26.83 -142.82 5.45
C THR A 220 27.40 -144.22 5.22
N GLN A 221 28.66 -144.33 4.80
CA GLN A 221 29.30 -145.61 4.50
C GLN A 221 29.70 -146.42 5.75
N MET A 222 29.73 -145.80 6.93
CA MET A 222 30.10 -146.44 8.21
C MET A 222 28.98 -147.29 8.85
N MET A 223 27.73 -147.20 8.37
CA MET A 223 26.58 -147.88 9.02
C MET A 223 26.12 -149.18 8.34
N ILE A 224 26.85 -149.71 7.36
CA ILE A 224 26.52 -150.99 6.71
C ILE A 224 27.59 -152.03 7.06
N GLY A 225 27.29 -152.89 8.02
CA GLY A 225 28.16 -153.98 8.46
C GLY A 225 28.26 -155.12 7.45
N THR A 226 29.47 -155.62 7.25
CA THR A 226 29.82 -156.92 6.64
C THR A 226 29.73 -158.03 7.72
N PRO A 227 30.05 -159.33 7.46
CA PRO A 227 30.54 -159.97 6.23
C PRO A 227 29.82 -161.30 5.86
N CYS A 228 30.23 -161.93 4.76
CA CYS A 228 30.26 -163.39 4.69
C CYS A 228 31.40 -163.93 3.79
N THR A 229 31.77 -165.19 3.99
CA THR A 229 33.10 -165.76 3.72
C THR A 229 33.33 -166.30 2.29
N GLY A 230 34.60 -166.48 1.95
CA GLY A 230 35.03 -167.18 0.73
C GLY A 230 35.10 -168.69 0.93
N SER A 231 34.47 -169.44 0.03
CA SER A 231 34.59 -170.91 -0.12
C SER A 231 34.65 -171.26 -1.60
N SER A 232 35.37 -172.32 -1.97
CA SER A 232 35.62 -172.70 -3.37
C SER A 232 34.34 -173.15 -4.09
N LEU A 233 34.27 -172.93 -5.41
CA LEU A 233 33.10 -173.28 -6.23
C LEU A 233 32.73 -174.77 -6.17
N GLY A 234 33.69 -175.66 -5.92
CA GLY A 234 33.43 -177.10 -5.73
C GLY A 234 32.57 -177.36 -4.48
N GLN A 235 33.01 -176.87 -3.31
CA GLN A 235 32.25 -176.99 -2.06
C GLN A 235 30.88 -176.32 -2.16
N LYS A 236 30.81 -175.14 -2.79
CA LYS A 236 29.52 -174.46 -3.03
C LYS A 236 28.57 -175.32 -3.86
N ARG A 237 29.05 -176.19 -4.75
CA ARG A 237 28.20 -177.09 -5.56
C ARG A 237 27.64 -178.24 -4.73
N GLU A 238 28.44 -178.86 -3.86
CA GLU A 238 28.00 -179.91 -2.92
C GLU A 238 27.09 -179.38 -1.80
N GLU A 239 27.29 -178.14 -1.39
CA GLU A 239 26.42 -177.42 -0.46
C GLU A 239 25.08 -177.07 -1.13
N LEU A 240 25.09 -176.62 -2.39
CA LEU A 240 23.87 -176.40 -3.17
C LEU A 240 23.10 -177.71 -3.34
N ASP A 241 23.76 -178.82 -3.69
CA ASP A 241 23.13 -180.15 -3.82
C ASP A 241 22.51 -180.66 -2.49
N ARG A 242 23.12 -180.34 -1.35
CA ARG A 242 22.54 -180.61 -0.02
C ARG A 242 21.34 -179.72 0.26
N LYS A 243 21.45 -178.41 0.04
CA LYS A 243 20.34 -177.46 0.21
C LYS A 243 19.17 -177.75 -0.74
N LEU A 244 19.43 -178.25 -1.95
CA LEU A 244 18.39 -178.66 -2.91
C LEU A 244 17.63 -179.90 -2.39
N LYS A 245 18.34 -180.88 -1.82
CA LYS A 245 17.72 -182.06 -1.16
C LYS A 245 16.94 -181.70 0.10
N GLU A 246 17.45 -180.75 0.89
CA GLU A 246 16.81 -180.22 2.10
C GLU A 246 15.52 -179.47 1.75
N VAL A 247 15.57 -178.52 0.80
CA VAL A 247 14.40 -177.82 0.25
C VAL A 247 13.42 -178.79 -0.41
N GLU A 248 13.87 -179.88 -1.05
CA GLU A 248 12.95 -180.86 -1.61
C GLU A 248 12.29 -181.75 -0.53
N HIS A 249 12.99 -182.06 0.56
CA HIS A 249 12.42 -182.74 1.73
C HIS A 249 11.39 -181.84 2.44
N GLU A 250 11.71 -180.56 2.62
CA GLU A 250 10.84 -179.55 3.20
C GLU A 250 9.61 -179.28 2.31
N LYS A 251 9.79 -179.17 0.99
CA LYS A 251 8.69 -179.12 0.01
C LYS A 251 7.78 -180.35 0.11
N LYS A 252 8.33 -181.55 0.36
CA LYS A 252 7.53 -182.77 0.60
C LYS A 252 6.77 -182.71 1.93
N LYS A 253 7.37 -182.18 3.00
CA LYS A 253 6.72 -181.92 4.30
C LYS A 253 5.51 -180.98 4.14
N TYR A 254 5.72 -179.79 3.56
CA TYR A 254 4.64 -178.82 3.34
C TYR A 254 3.59 -179.31 2.34
N HIS A 255 3.97 -180.00 1.27
CA HIS A 255 3.00 -180.58 0.32
C HIS A 255 2.13 -181.67 0.95
N LEU A 256 2.67 -182.45 1.90
CA LEU A 256 1.90 -183.44 2.65
C LEU A 256 0.93 -182.78 3.64
N ALA A 257 1.35 -181.73 4.36
CA ALA A 257 0.50 -180.97 5.27
C ALA A 257 -0.60 -180.21 4.52
N ALA A 258 -0.26 -179.53 3.43
CA ALA A 258 -1.22 -178.86 2.56
C ALA A 258 -2.28 -179.84 2.02
N LYS A 259 -1.89 -181.08 1.67
CA LYS A 259 -2.84 -182.14 1.29
C LYS A 259 -3.76 -182.63 2.41
N ARG A 260 -3.36 -182.53 3.68
CA ARG A 260 -4.26 -182.80 4.82
C ARG A 260 -5.30 -181.69 4.97
N ILE A 261 -4.86 -180.44 4.90
CA ILE A 261 -5.76 -179.27 4.94
C ILE A 261 -6.71 -179.28 3.74
N GLU A 262 -6.21 -179.54 2.53
CA GLU A 262 -7.00 -179.70 1.31
C GLU A 262 -8.04 -180.83 1.45
N LYS A 263 -7.66 -181.99 1.99
CA LYS A 263 -8.60 -183.08 2.31
C LYS A 263 -9.64 -182.68 3.36
N ALA A 264 -9.24 -181.96 4.42
CA ALA A 264 -10.14 -181.50 5.47
C ALA A 264 -11.10 -180.40 4.97
N LEU A 265 -10.64 -179.53 4.07
CA LEU A 265 -11.47 -178.53 3.36
C LEU A 265 -12.43 -179.21 2.40
N VAL A 266 -12.02 -180.25 1.67
CA VAL A 266 -12.92 -181.04 0.83
C VAL A 266 -13.94 -181.81 1.68
N GLU A 267 -13.57 -182.37 2.84
CA GLU A 267 -14.53 -182.94 3.80
C GLU A 267 -15.53 -181.88 4.29
N LEU A 268 -15.06 -180.71 4.71
CA LEU A 268 -15.91 -179.58 5.12
C LEU A 268 -16.87 -179.15 3.99
N GLN A 269 -16.36 -179.03 2.76
CA GLN A 269 -17.14 -178.65 1.58
C GLN A 269 -18.14 -179.74 1.20
N VAL A 270 -17.80 -181.03 1.36
CA VAL A 270 -18.77 -182.13 1.21
C VAL A 270 -19.88 -181.98 2.26
N PHE A 271 -19.59 -181.81 3.55
CA PHE A 271 -20.63 -181.61 4.58
C PHE A 271 -21.49 -180.36 4.31
N GLN A 272 -20.90 -179.28 3.81
CA GLN A 272 -21.64 -178.06 3.42
C GLN A 272 -22.53 -178.28 2.19
N ASN A 273 -22.05 -179.01 1.18
CA ASN A 273 -22.85 -179.38 0.01
C ASN A 273 -23.98 -180.35 0.40
N ASP A 274 -23.71 -181.33 1.26
CA ASP A 274 -24.70 -182.28 1.81
C ASP A 274 -25.82 -181.53 2.55
N ARG A 275 -25.48 -180.48 3.31
CA ARG A 275 -26.43 -179.59 3.99
C ARG A 275 -27.22 -178.73 2.99
N MET A 276 -26.57 -178.21 1.96
CA MET A 276 -27.22 -177.42 0.90
C MET A 276 -28.17 -178.25 0.03
N GLU A 277 -27.82 -179.50 -0.29
CA GLU A 277 -28.67 -180.39 -1.09
C GLU A 277 -29.92 -180.82 -0.30
N LYS A 278 -29.78 -181.07 1.01
CA LYS A 278 -30.91 -181.32 1.93
C LYS A 278 -31.82 -180.10 2.15
N LEU A 279 -31.32 -178.89 1.89
CA LEU A 279 -32.13 -177.66 1.90
C LEU A 279 -32.98 -177.47 0.62
N PHE A 280 -32.87 -178.36 -0.38
CA PHE A 280 -33.75 -178.38 -1.56
C PHE A 280 -34.54 -179.70 -1.76
N PRO A 281 -35.44 -180.10 -0.84
CA PRO A 281 -36.33 -181.24 -1.08
C PRO A 281 -37.28 -180.98 -2.25
N SER A 282 -37.32 -181.89 -3.22
CA SER A 282 -38.37 -181.89 -4.26
C SER A 282 -39.69 -182.40 -3.68
N ASP A 283 -40.82 -181.81 -4.09
CA ASP A 283 -42.15 -182.04 -3.51
C ASP A 283 -42.58 -183.53 -3.45
N LYS A 284 -42.44 -184.17 -2.27
CA LYS A 284 -43.56 -184.70 -1.46
C LYS A 284 -43.10 -185.44 -0.20
N ASN A 285 -44.03 -185.53 0.76
CA ASN A 285 -44.01 -186.32 2.00
C ASN A 285 -43.02 -185.84 3.08
N ALA A 286 -43.49 -184.90 3.91
CA ALA A 286 -42.93 -184.65 5.23
C ALA A 286 -43.14 -185.85 6.19
N ASN A 287 -42.58 -185.72 7.41
CA ASN A 287 -42.67 -186.67 8.54
C ASN A 287 -41.75 -187.91 8.49
N GLN A 288 -40.42 -187.68 8.42
CA GLN A 288 -39.51 -188.37 9.35
C GLN A 288 -38.13 -187.70 9.51
N ARG A 289 -37.69 -187.59 10.77
CA ARG A 289 -36.29 -187.46 11.27
C ARG A 289 -35.56 -186.12 11.07
N GLU A 290 -35.91 -185.17 11.94
CA GLU A 290 -35.05 -184.03 12.30
C GLU A 290 -33.70 -184.48 12.93
N ASP A 291 -33.62 -185.69 13.48
CA ASP A 291 -32.39 -186.34 13.98
C ASP A 291 -31.23 -186.36 12.95
N CYS A 292 -31.55 -186.32 11.65
CA CYS A 292 -30.55 -186.37 10.59
C CYS A 292 -29.80 -185.04 10.38
N ASP A 293 -30.29 -183.92 10.90
CA ASP A 293 -29.77 -182.58 10.59
C ASP A 293 -28.79 -182.05 11.66
N PHE A 294 -29.11 -182.22 12.95
CA PHE A 294 -28.21 -181.82 14.05
C PHE A 294 -26.86 -182.57 14.02
N LEU A 295 -26.88 -183.83 13.59
CA LEU A 295 -25.66 -184.62 13.39
C LEU A 295 -24.81 -184.10 12.22
N ALA A 296 -25.44 -183.54 11.18
CA ALA A 296 -24.72 -182.94 10.05
C ALA A 296 -24.02 -181.64 10.46
N VAL A 297 -24.69 -180.75 11.19
CA VAL A 297 -24.09 -179.50 11.70
C VAL A 297 -22.94 -179.77 12.68
N LEU A 298 -23.05 -180.79 13.55
CA LEU A 298 -21.94 -181.21 14.41
C LEU A 298 -20.76 -181.80 13.62
N ASN A 299 -21.01 -182.49 12.50
CA ASN A 299 -19.95 -182.99 11.64
C ASN A 299 -19.27 -181.86 10.85
N GLU A 300 -20.02 -180.86 10.39
CA GLU A 300 -19.49 -179.64 9.77
C GLU A 300 -18.63 -178.84 10.77
N GLN A 301 -19.12 -178.59 11.99
CA GLN A 301 -18.34 -177.91 13.04
C GLN A 301 -17.07 -178.68 13.39
N ARG A 302 -17.12 -180.01 13.47
CA ARG A 302 -15.91 -180.84 13.65
C ARG A 302 -14.97 -180.76 12.45
N ALA A 303 -15.47 -180.65 11.22
CA ALA A 303 -14.63 -180.47 10.05
C ALA A 303 -13.98 -179.07 10.02
N TYR A 304 -14.71 -178.02 10.42
CA TYR A 304 -14.18 -176.67 10.56
C TYR A 304 -13.12 -176.58 11.67
N ILE A 305 -13.38 -177.22 12.82
CA ILE A 305 -12.39 -177.39 13.90
C ILE A 305 -11.15 -178.12 13.37
N ARG A 306 -11.28 -179.26 12.65
CA ARG A 306 -10.14 -179.94 12.02
C ARG A 306 -9.36 -179.07 11.03
N VAL A 307 -10.04 -178.22 10.25
CA VAL A 307 -9.39 -177.27 9.33
C VAL A 307 -8.61 -176.21 10.11
N LEU A 308 -9.16 -175.69 11.21
CA LEU A 308 -8.44 -174.76 12.10
C LEU A 308 -7.27 -175.45 12.83
N GLU A 309 -7.47 -176.67 13.33
CA GLU A 309 -6.42 -177.47 13.99
C GLU A 309 -5.26 -177.76 13.03
N GLU A 310 -5.53 -178.27 11.82
CA GLU A 310 -4.47 -178.52 10.82
C GLU A 310 -3.83 -177.21 10.31
N ALA A 311 -4.57 -176.09 10.21
CA ALA A 311 -3.98 -174.79 9.86
C ALA A 311 -3.11 -174.21 10.99
N VAL A 312 -3.51 -174.42 12.25
CA VAL A 312 -2.73 -174.06 13.44
C VAL A 312 -1.52 -174.98 13.59
N HIS A 313 -1.62 -176.27 13.27
CA HIS A 313 -0.48 -177.18 13.21
C HIS A 313 0.46 -176.89 12.04
N LEU A 314 -0.05 -176.41 10.90
CA LEU A 314 0.78 -175.87 9.83
C LEU A 314 1.53 -174.62 10.31
N LYS A 315 0.88 -173.69 11.02
CA LYS A 315 1.59 -172.54 11.60
C LYS A 315 2.53 -172.89 12.75
N ALA A 316 2.22 -173.88 13.57
CA ALA A 316 3.19 -174.45 14.50
C ALA A 316 4.41 -174.99 13.73
N THR A 317 4.19 -175.67 12.60
CA THR A 317 5.26 -176.17 11.73
C THR A 317 6.11 -175.05 11.12
N ASP A 318 5.50 -173.93 10.68
CA ASP A 318 6.21 -172.73 10.20
C ASP A 318 7.07 -172.07 11.30
N PHE A 319 6.63 -172.15 12.57
CA PHE A 319 7.34 -171.60 13.73
C PHE A 319 8.28 -172.62 14.42
N GLU A 320 8.50 -173.78 13.81
CA GLU A 320 9.27 -174.93 14.37
C GLU A 320 8.76 -175.46 15.72
N ILE A 321 7.53 -175.10 16.10
CA ILE A 321 6.86 -175.53 17.34
C ILE A 321 6.54 -177.02 17.26
N THR A 322 7.03 -177.78 18.25
CA THR A 322 6.92 -179.25 18.29
C THR A 322 5.92 -179.75 19.34
N GLY A 323 5.71 -178.98 20.41
CA GLY A 323 4.77 -179.27 21.49
C GLY A 323 3.46 -178.48 21.39
N HIS A 324 2.38 -179.07 21.89
CA HIS A 324 1.10 -178.34 22.06
C HIS A 324 1.22 -177.24 23.14
N GLU A 325 2.06 -177.43 24.15
CA GLU A 325 2.32 -176.46 25.22
C GLU A 325 3.05 -175.21 24.68
N GLU A 326 4.09 -175.40 23.87
CA GLU A 326 4.81 -174.34 23.15
C GLU A 326 3.85 -173.48 22.30
N LEU A 327 2.94 -174.13 21.58
CA LEU A 327 1.90 -173.47 20.78
C LEU A 327 0.95 -172.62 21.63
N LEU A 328 0.48 -173.14 22.76
CA LEU A 328 -0.40 -172.40 23.68
C LEU A 328 0.31 -171.19 24.30
N ILE A 329 1.60 -171.30 24.62
CA ILE A 329 2.42 -170.19 25.09
C ILE A 329 2.52 -169.11 24.01
N VAL A 330 2.89 -169.47 22.78
CA VAL A 330 3.00 -168.50 21.67
C VAL A 330 1.66 -167.82 21.36
N LEU A 331 0.54 -168.53 21.43
CA LEU A 331 -0.79 -167.94 21.26
C LEU A 331 -1.16 -166.98 22.40
N ALA A 332 -0.75 -167.26 23.64
CA ALA A 332 -0.94 -166.37 24.78
C ALA A 332 -0.05 -165.11 24.68
N GLU A 333 1.21 -165.26 24.30
CA GLU A 333 2.19 -164.18 24.07
C GLU A 333 1.71 -163.22 22.96
N LEU A 334 1.23 -163.79 21.84
CA LEU A 334 0.63 -163.03 20.73
C LEU A 334 -0.63 -162.29 21.19
N ARG A 335 -1.52 -162.93 21.96
CA ARG A 335 -2.72 -162.28 22.49
C ARG A 335 -2.40 -161.13 23.45
N HIS A 336 -1.38 -161.28 24.30
CA HIS A 336 -0.91 -160.20 25.16
C HIS A 336 -0.30 -159.04 24.35
N THR A 337 0.50 -159.37 23.33
CA THR A 337 1.11 -158.39 22.41
C THR A 337 0.04 -157.58 21.66
N ILE A 338 -1.01 -158.24 21.16
CA ILE A 338 -2.16 -157.58 20.52
C ILE A 338 -2.86 -156.64 21.51
N TYR A 339 -3.15 -157.09 22.74
CA TYR A 339 -3.81 -156.26 23.75
C TYR A 339 -3.02 -154.99 24.11
N GLU A 340 -1.69 -155.10 24.29
CA GLU A 340 -0.85 -153.92 24.55
C GLU A 340 -0.73 -153.00 23.32
N GLN A 341 -0.80 -153.54 22.09
CA GLN A 341 -0.87 -152.73 20.87
C GLN A 341 -2.22 -152.02 20.71
N GLU A 342 -3.34 -152.69 20.97
CA GLU A 342 -4.69 -152.09 20.97
C GLU A 342 -4.78 -150.96 21.99
N LYS A 343 -4.22 -151.17 23.19
CA LYS A 343 -4.11 -150.17 24.25
C LYS A 343 -3.22 -149.00 23.86
N ASP A 344 -2.02 -149.24 23.32
CA ASP A 344 -1.13 -148.18 22.81
C ASP A 344 -1.77 -147.36 21.68
N VAL A 345 -2.50 -148.01 20.77
CA VAL A 345 -3.29 -147.35 19.72
C VAL A 345 -4.42 -146.52 20.32
N GLN A 346 -5.14 -147.01 21.33
CA GLN A 346 -6.20 -146.24 22.01
C GLN A 346 -5.64 -145.05 22.80
N GLU A 347 -4.53 -145.22 23.52
CA GLU A 347 -3.83 -144.15 24.24
C GLU A 347 -3.31 -143.08 23.25
N LYS A 348 -2.71 -143.48 22.12
CA LYS A 348 -2.31 -142.58 21.04
C LYS A 348 -3.48 -141.92 20.32
N SER A 349 -4.61 -142.61 20.14
CA SER A 349 -5.83 -142.02 19.57
C SER A 349 -6.42 -140.95 20.50
N ASN A 350 -6.46 -141.23 21.81
CA ASN A 350 -6.90 -140.26 22.82
C ASN A 350 -5.96 -139.04 22.86
N LEU A 351 -4.64 -139.26 22.79
CA LEU A 351 -3.64 -138.21 22.75
C LEU A 351 -3.74 -137.37 21.47
N ALA A 352 -3.92 -138.00 20.30
CA ALA A 352 -4.10 -137.33 19.03
C ALA A 352 -5.38 -136.47 19.00
N GLY A 353 -6.49 -136.97 19.56
CA GLY A 353 -7.72 -136.18 19.75
C GLY A 353 -7.51 -134.96 20.65
N SER A 354 -6.79 -135.12 21.76
CA SER A 354 -6.42 -134.02 22.66
C SER A 354 -5.54 -132.97 21.97
N VAL A 355 -4.51 -133.40 21.21
CA VAL A 355 -3.63 -132.51 20.45
C VAL A 355 -4.38 -131.80 19.31
N GLN A 356 -5.31 -132.48 18.63
CA GLN A 356 -6.17 -131.88 17.61
C GLN A 356 -7.08 -130.81 18.23
N GLN A 357 -7.71 -131.09 19.37
CA GLN A 357 -8.55 -130.13 20.10
C GLN A 357 -7.74 -128.91 20.57
N GLN A 358 -6.51 -129.11 21.06
CA GLN A 358 -5.59 -128.01 21.41
C GLN A 358 -5.20 -127.19 20.19
N LEU A 359 -4.91 -127.84 19.05
CA LEU A 359 -4.58 -127.15 17.80
C LEU A 359 -5.75 -126.30 17.28
N GLU A 360 -6.98 -126.80 17.35
CA GLU A 360 -8.19 -126.05 17.00
C GLU A 360 -8.41 -124.86 17.95
N GLN A 361 -8.20 -125.06 19.27
CA GLN A 361 -8.29 -123.99 20.27
C GLN A 361 -7.23 -122.90 20.07
N GLU A 362 -5.99 -123.26 19.74
CA GLU A 362 -4.92 -122.29 19.43
C GLU A 362 -5.17 -121.57 18.09
N GLN A 363 -5.70 -122.26 17.06
CA GLN A 363 -6.10 -121.62 15.81
C GLN A 363 -7.22 -120.58 16.03
N GLN A 364 -8.21 -120.90 16.87
CA GLN A 364 -9.28 -119.97 17.25
C GLN A 364 -8.73 -118.77 18.05
N GLN A 365 -7.92 -119.00 19.08
CA GLN A 365 -7.26 -117.92 19.84
C GLN A 365 -6.38 -117.03 18.95
N HIS A 366 -5.66 -117.60 17.98
CA HIS A 366 -4.89 -116.84 16.99
C HIS A 366 -5.77 -116.04 16.03
N ALA A 367 -6.96 -116.55 15.65
CA ALA A 367 -7.92 -115.78 14.85
C ALA A 367 -8.50 -114.60 15.64
N GLU A 368 -8.91 -114.81 16.89
CA GLU A 368 -9.39 -113.77 17.80
C GLU A 368 -8.31 -112.71 18.06
N THR A 369 -7.09 -113.14 18.40
CA THR A 369 -5.94 -112.24 18.60
C THR A 369 -5.63 -111.43 17.33
N ARG A 370 -5.68 -112.05 16.14
CA ARG A 370 -5.50 -111.35 14.86
C ARG A 370 -6.58 -110.30 14.62
N ASN A 371 -7.83 -110.59 14.95
CA ASN A 371 -8.95 -109.66 14.79
C ASN A 371 -8.82 -108.47 15.76
N ILE A 372 -8.41 -108.71 17.02
CA ILE A 372 -8.14 -107.65 18.01
C ILE A 372 -6.94 -106.79 17.60
N LEU A 373 -5.88 -107.39 17.05
CA LEU A 373 -4.74 -106.64 16.50
C LEU A 373 -5.13 -105.82 15.27
N ALA A 374 -6.04 -106.30 14.44
CA ALA A 374 -6.57 -105.53 13.30
C ALA A 374 -7.44 -104.36 13.76
N SER A 375 -8.35 -104.55 14.72
CA SER A 375 -9.20 -103.45 15.22
C SER A 375 -8.38 -102.37 15.92
N THR A 376 -7.45 -102.76 16.80
CA THR A 376 -6.58 -101.81 17.52
C THR A 376 -5.57 -101.10 16.60
N LEU A 377 -5.20 -101.70 15.46
CA LEU A 377 -4.42 -101.01 14.42
C LEU A 377 -5.28 -99.95 13.72
N ASN A 378 -6.51 -100.30 13.29
CA ASN A 378 -7.43 -99.37 12.65
C ASN A 378 -7.81 -98.20 13.57
N GLU A 379 -8.12 -98.47 14.85
CA GLU A 379 -8.38 -97.43 15.87
C GLU A 379 -7.19 -96.47 16.03
N ARG A 380 -5.96 -97.00 15.99
CA ARG A 380 -4.73 -96.21 16.05
C ARG A 380 -4.52 -95.38 14.77
N GLU A 381 -4.83 -95.93 13.60
CA GLU A 381 -4.76 -95.21 12.33
C GLU A 381 -5.79 -94.06 12.29
N GLU A 382 -7.06 -94.33 12.65
CA GLU A 382 -8.07 -93.28 12.81
C GLU A 382 -7.64 -92.17 13.78
N MET A 383 -7.07 -92.53 14.94
CA MET A 383 -6.56 -91.55 15.90
C MET A 383 -5.41 -90.74 15.31
N THR A 384 -4.52 -91.38 14.54
CA THR A 384 -3.39 -90.71 13.86
C THR A 384 -3.89 -89.74 12.79
N ASN A 385 -4.91 -90.11 12.03
CA ASN A 385 -5.54 -89.26 11.02
C ASN A 385 -6.27 -88.07 11.67
N ARG A 386 -7.06 -88.32 12.73
CA ARG A 386 -7.71 -87.26 13.55
C ARG A 386 -6.72 -86.30 14.22
N PHE A 387 -5.46 -86.69 14.42
CA PHE A 387 -4.40 -85.77 14.85
C PHE A 387 -3.84 -84.97 13.68
N HIS A 388 -3.54 -85.59 12.52
CA HIS A 388 -3.07 -84.86 11.32
C HIS A 388 -4.10 -83.84 10.81
N GLU A 389 -5.40 -84.15 10.82
CA GLU A 389 -6.47 -83.22 10.46
C GLU A 389 -6.47 -81.96 11.35
N ARG A 390 -6.25 -82.15 12.66
CA ARG A 390 -6.16 -81.04 13.62
C ARG A 390 -4.85 -80.26 13.47
N GLU A 391 -3.74 -80.94 13.22
CA GLU A 391 -2.45 -80.32 12.99
C GLU A 391 -2.46 -79.46 11.72
N SER A 392 -3.02 -79.96 10.61
CA SER A 392 -3.28 -79.17 9.41
C SER A 392 -4.17 -77.97 9.72
N GLY A 393 -5.31 -78.17 10.39
CA GLY A 393 -6.22 -77.06 10.74
C GLY A 393 -5.58 -76.00 11.64
N PHE A 394 -4.60 -76.35 12.49
CA PHE A 394 -3.81 -75.37 13.24
C PHE A 394 -2.74 -74.69 12.37
N LEU A 395 -2.10 -75.38 11.44
CA LEU A 395 -1.13 -74.79 10.50
C LEU A 395 -1.82 -73.79 9.55
N ASP A 396 -3.02 -74.12 9.07
CA ASP A 396 -3.86 -73.24 8.25
C ASP A 396 -4.25 -71.97 9.03
N GLN A 397 -4.69 -72.11 10.29
CA GLN A 397 -4.99 -70.98 11.18
C GLN A 397 -3.75 -70.12 11.49
N ILE A 398 -2.58 -70.73 11.69
CA ILE A 398 -1.33 -69.99 11.90
C ILE A 398 -0.99 -69.17 10.65
N SER A 399 -1.08 -69.76 9.45
CA SER A 399 -0.79 -69.04 8.20
C SER A 399 -1.80 -67.91 7.93
N GLU A 400 -3.08 -68.09 8.26
CA GLU A 400 -4.07 -67.01 8.18
C GLU A 400 -3.71 -65.86 9.15
N MET A 401 -3.39 -66.18 10.41
CA MET A 401 -3.00 -65.18 11.41
C MET A 401 -1.71 -64.44 11.05
N GLU A 402 -0.72 -65.13 10.45
CA GLU A 402 0.51 -64.50 9.93
C GLU A 402 0.21 -63.54 8.77
N GLN A 403 -0.66 -63.93 7.83
CA GLN A 403 -1.09 -63.07 6.72
C GLN A 403 -1.87 -61.84 7.23
N GLN A 404 -2.77 -62.02 8.20
CA GLN A 404 -3.47 -60.91 8.86
C GLN A 404 -2.50 -59.97 9.58
N LEU A 405 -1.47 -60.49 10.25
CA LEU A 405 -0.45 -59.70 10.94
C LEU A 405 0.39 -58.89 9.94
N ILE A 406 0.86 -59.50 8.85
CA ILE A 406 1.62 -58.82 7.79
C ILE A 406 0.80 -57.68 7.16
N GLU A 407 -0.49 -57.89 6.89
CA GLU A 407 -1.34 -56.84 6.35
C GLU A 407 -1.63 -55.74 7.38
N LYS A 408 -1.74 -56.06 8.68
CA LYS A 408 -1.86 -55.05 9.75
C LYS A 408 -0.58 -54.24 9.93
N GLU A 409 0.59 -54.86 9.83
CA GLU A 409 1.87 -54.16 9.79
C GLU A 409 1.99 -53.27 8.54
N ARG A 410 1.53 -53.74 7.38
CA ARG A 410 1.46 -52.95 6.14
C ARG A 410 0.56 -51.72 6.28
N GLN A 411 -0.59 -51.86 6.94
CA GLN A 411 -1.51 -50.76 7.25
C GLN A 411 -0.92 -49.78 8.27
N LEU A 412 -0.22 -50.27 9.30
CA LEU A 412 0.45 -49.44 10.30
C LEU A 412 1.56 -48.60 9.66
N ASN A 413 2.40 -49.20 8.80
CA ASN A 413 3.46 -48.48 8.09
C ASN A 413 2.89 -47.40 7.15
N GLN A 414 1.77 -47.66 6.47
CA GLN A 414 1.06 -46.65 5.67
C GLN A 414 0.58 -45.48 6.55
N LEU A 415 -0.12 -45.76 7.65
CA LEU A 415 -0.58 -44.73 8.59
C LEU A 415 0.57 -43.94 9.20
N GLN A 416 1.71 -44.58 9.50
CA GLN A 416 2.92 -43.91 9.98
C GLN A 416 3.50 -42.95 8.93
N SER A 417 3.54 -43.35 7.66
CA SER A 417 4.01 -42.46 6.58
C SER A 417 3.10 -41.24 6.40
N VAL A 418 1.78 -41.43 6.44
CA VAL A 418 0.79 -40.35 6.40
C VAL A 418 0.91 -39.42 7.62
N SER A 419 1.19 -39.98 8.81
CA SER A 419 1.42 -39.20 10.03
C SER A 419 2.68 -38.32 9.94
N ILE A 420 3.77 -38.85 9.36
CA ILE A 420 5.01 -38.09 9.14
C ILE A 420 4.79 -36.96 8.13
N ASP A 421 4.06 -37.21 7.04
CA ASP A 421 3.76 -36.16 6.06
C ASP A 421 2.76 -35.12 6.59
N ALA A 422 1.79 -35.54 7.41
CA ALA A 422 0.93 -34.61 8.15
C ALA A 422 1.74 -33.69 9.07
N GLN A 423 2.65 -34.24 9.89
CA GLN A 423 3.55 -33.46 10.74
C GLN A 423 4.41 -32.48 9.92
N ARG A 424 4.95 -32.89 8.78
CA ARG A 424 5.69 -32.00 7.86
C ARG A 424 4.82 -30.85 7.34
N THR A 425 3.55 -31.10 7.02
CA THR A 425 2.63 -30.02 6.62
C THR A 425 2.27 -29.09 7.77
N GLU A 426 2.13 -29.61 9.00
CA GLU A 426 1.93 -28.80 10.21
C GLU A 426 3.15 -27.88 10.45
N GLU A 427 4.37 -28.43 10.43
CA GLU A 427 5.62 -27.66 10.55
C GLU A 427 5.75 -26.60 9.45
N ALA A 428 5.36 -26.90 8.20
CA ALA A 428 5.36 -25.94 7.10
C ALA A 428 4.34 -24.80 7.31
N LEU A 429 3.14 -25.12 7.81
CA LEU A 429 2.11 -24.14 8.15
C LEU A 429 2.50 -23.27 9.35
N GLN A 430 3.11 -23.87 10.38
CA GLN A 430 3.67 -23.19 11.55
C GLN A 430 4.72 -22.15 11.14
N ASN A 431 5.66 -22.53 10.27
CA ASN A 431 6.67 -21.62 9.71
C ASN A 431 6.05 -20.50 8.86
N ARG A 432 5.02 -20.82 8.05
CA ARG A 432 4.27 -19.83 7.26
C ARG A 432 3.51 -18.84 8.13
N LEU A 433 2.93 -19.28 9.24
CA LEU A 433 2.25 -18.41 10.23
C LEU A 433 3.25 -17.46 10.89
N VAL A 434 4.41 -17.96 11.33
CA VAL A 434 5.49 -17.13 11.89
C VAL A 434 6.02 -16.11 10.87
N ALA A 435 6.11 -16.47 9.59
CA ALA A 435 6.46 -15.52 8.54
C ALA A 435 5.38 -14.44 8.34
N ALA A 436 4.10 -14.84 8.28
CA ALA A 436 2.98 -13.92 8.14
C ALA A 436 2.88 -12.92 9.30
N LEU A 437 3.06 -13.37 10.55
CA LEU A 437 3.10 -12.51 11.74
C LEU A 437 4.26 -11.50 11.67
N LYS A 438 5.45 -11.89 11.21
CA LYS A 438 6.56 -10.95 10.99
C LYS A 438 6.23 -9.89 9.93
N THR A 439 5.53 -10.26 8.86
CA THR A 439 5.06 -9.32 7.84
C THR A 439 3.96 -8.40 8.37
N GLN A 440 3.02 -8.92 9.19
CA GLN A 440 1.99 -8.13 9.85
C GLN A 440 2.60 -7.08 10.77
N ASN A 441 3.49 -7.46 11.68
CA ASN A 441 4.14 -6.52 12.61
C ASN A 441 4.92 -5.42 11.87
N LEU A 442 5.53 -5.73 10.71
CA LEU A 442 6.21 -4.75 9.86
C LEU A 442 5.25 -3.83 9.08
N ALA A 443 4.03 -4.29 8.78
CA ALA A 443 2.98 -3.46 8.21
C ALA A 443 2.37 -2.54 9.28
N GLU A 444 2.21 -3.06 10.50
CA GLU A 444 1.70 -2.34 11.67
C GLU A 444 2.64 -1.21 12.08
N THR A 445 3.96 -1.43 12.20
CA THR A 445 4.92 -0.35 12.48
C THR A 445 4.94 0.74 11.40
N LYS A 446 4.76 0.36 10.13
CA LYS A 446 4.64 1.34 9.01
C LYS A 446 3.33 2.13 9.06
N LEU A 447 2.23 1.52 9.47
CA LEU A 447 0.95 2.21 9.69
C LEU A 447 1.06 3.19 10.87
N ASP A 448 1.76 2.78 11.92
CA ASP A 448 2.11 3.59 13.08
C ASP A 448 2.93 4.83 12.70
N ASP A 449 3.98 4.67 11.89
CA ASP A 449 4.82 5.77 11.38
C ASP A 449 4.05 6.66 10.39
N ALA A 450 3.20 6.09 9.53
CA ALA A 450 2.31 6.87 8.67
C ALA A 450 1.30 7.70 9.51
N THR A 451 0.79 7.14 10.60
CA THR A 451 -0.13 7.83 11.53
C THR A 451 0.58 8.98 12.26
N ARG A 452 1.84 8.78 12.69
CA ARG A 452 2.69 9.85 13.24
C ARG A 452 2.88 10.98 12.23
N ASN A 453 3.19 10.65 10.98
CA ASN A 453 3.38 11.63 9.90
C ASN A 453 2.08 12.38 9.53
N ILE A 454 0.92 11.71 9.54
CA ILE A 454 -0.38 12.36 9.35
C ILE A 454 -0.64 13.35 10.49
N LYS A 455 -0.34 12.98 11.74
CA LYS A 455 -0.54 13.85 12.90
C LYS A 455 0.37 15.10 12.85
N THR A 456 1.64 14.96 12.49
CA THR A 456 2.54 16.13 12.35
C THR A 456 2.17 17.03 11.17
N LEU A 457 1.67 16.46 10.07
CA LEU A 457 1.11 17.24 8.95
C LEU A 457 -0.18 17.98 9.34
N GLN A 458 -1.05 17.38 10.15
CA GLN A 458 -2.24 18.03 10.70
C GLN A 458 -1.87 19.18 11.65
N GLU A 459 -0.87 18.98 12.50
CA GLU A 459 -0.32 20.02 13.39
C GLU A 459 0.25 21.19 12.57
N GLN A 460 1.08 20.91 11.56
CA GLN A 460 1.61 21.93 10.63
C GLN A 460 0.50 22.67 9.87
N LEU A 461 -0.53 21.96 9.39
CA LEU A 461 -1.67 22.57 8.72
C LEU A 461 -2.41 23.53 9.67
N SER A 462 -2.66 23.12 10.92
CA SER A 462 -3.28 23.99 11.93
C SER A 462 -2.45 25.23 12.27
N GLU A 463 -1.12 25.10 12.33
CA GLU A 463 -0.20 26.22 12.53
C GLU A 463 -0.23 27.21 11.35
N ILE A 464 -0.29 26.69 10.11
CA ILE A 464 -0.43 27.51 8.90
C ILE A 464 -1.80 28.20 8.84
N THR A 465 -2.88 27.52 9.24
CA THR A 465 -4.22 28.12 9.33
C THR A 465 -4.28 29.24 10.37
N SER A 466 -3.72 29.05 11.58
CA SER A 466 -3.63 30.12 12.60
C SER A 466 -2.88 31.35 12.05
N LYS A 467 -1.72 31.15 11.41
CA LYS A 467 -0.95 32.25 10.80
C LYS A 467 -1.69 32.92 9.64
N TYR A 468 -2.48 32.18 8.88
CA TYR A 468 -3.35 32.75 7.84
C TYR A 468 -4.45 33.64 8.46
N GLU A 469 -5.14 33.16 9.50
CA GLU A 469 -6.16 33.94 10.22
C GLU A 469 -5.57 35.19 10.88
N GLU A 470 -4.40 35.07 11.53
CA GLU A 470 -3.64 36.19 12.10
C GLU A 470 -3.27 37.24 11.03
N THR A 471 -2.75 36.83 9.87
CA THR A 471 -2.40 37.76 8.79
C THR A 471 -3.64 38.36 8.11
N GLN A 472 -4.74 37.60 8.00
CA GLN A 472 -6.02 38.11 7.53
C GLN A 472 -6.57 39.20 8.46
N GLN A 473 -6.46 39.02 9.78
CA GLN A 473 -6.83 40.04 10.76
C GLN A 473 -5.90 41.26 10.71
N GLN A 474 -4.59 41.08 10.53
CA GLN A 474 -3.65 42.21 10.32
C GLN A 474 -4.02 43.03 9.07
N VAL A 475 -4.36 42.37 7.96
CA VAL A 475 -4.82 43.03 6.73
C VAL A 475 -6.17 43.73 6.93
N ALA A 476 -7.09 43.18 7.72
CA ALA A 476 -8.34 43.85 8.09
C ALA A 476 -8.08 45.14 8.88
N ASN A 477 -7.23 45.09 9.92
CA ASN A 477 -6.84 46.25 10.72
C ASN A 477 -6.18 47.34 9.87
N LEU A 478 -5.28 46.97 8.94
CA LEU A 478 -4.62 47.91 8.03
C LEU A 478 -5.60 48.57 7.04
N ARG A 479 -6.63 47.84 6.57
CA ARG A 479 -7.70 48.42 5.76
C ARG A 479 -8.56 49.40 6.56
N GLU A 480 -8.86 49.09 7.81
CA GLU A 480 -9.59 50.00 8.71
C GLU A 480 -8.79 51.29 8.97
N GLU A 481 -7.49 51.18 9.25
CA GLU A 481 -6.59 52.34 9.34
C GLU A 481 -6.54 53.16 8.05
N SER A 482 -6.46 52.50 6.89
CA SER A 482 -6.46 53.18 5.59
C SER A 482 -7.78 53.92 5.34
N CYS A 483 -8.91 53.34 5.73
CA CYS A 483 -10.23 53.97 5.64
C CYS A 483 -10.34 55.20 6.55
N LYS A 484 -9.83 55.12 7.79
CA LYS A 484 -9.76 56.26 8.73
C LYS A 484 -8.88 57.38 8.18
N LYS A 485 -7.71 57.04 7.61
CA LYS A 485 -6.79 57.99 6.98
C LYS A 485 -7.39 58.65 5.74
N GLN A 486 -8.15 57.91 4.93
CA GLN A 486 -8.88 58.46 3.78
C GLN A 486 -9.98 59.42 4.24
N SER A 487 -10.83 59.02 5.20
CA SER A 487 -11.88 59.89 5.76
C SER A 487 -11.30 61.21 6.29
N HIS A 488 -10.13 61.16 6.93
CA HIS A 488 -9.46 62.37 7.42
C HIS A 488 -8.87 63.25 6.31
N LEU A 489 -8.39 62.66 5.20
CA LEU A 489 -8.02 63.43 4.00
C LEU A 489 -9.25 64.09 3.37
N ASP A 490 -10.40 63.40 3.34
CA ASP A 490 -11.64 63.94 2.80
C ASP A 490 -12.19 65.09 3.67
N GLU A 491 -12.07 64.98 5.00
CA GLU A 491 -12.30 66.09 5.95
C GLU A 491 -11.37 67.29 5.69
N MET A 492 -10.06 67.05 5.52
CA MET A 492 -9.09 68.11 5.20
C MET A 492 -9.39 68.79 3.86
N ASN A 493 -9.78 68.03 2.84
CA ASN A 493 -10.18 68.56 1.54
C ASN A 493 -11.45 69.42 1.66
N ALA A 494 -12.45 68.98 2.42
CA ALA A 494 -13.66 69.76 2.67
C ALA A 494 -13.36 71.08 3.40
N LEU A 495 -12.47 71.08 4.39
CA LEU A 495 -12.00 72.29 5.08
C LEU A 495 -11.20 73.21 4.14
N GLN A 496 -10.42 72.66 3.20
CA GLN A 496 -9.71 73.44 2.19
C GLN A 496 -10.67 74.11 1.20
N GLU A 497 -11.72 73.41 0.76
CA GLU A 497 -12.77 73.98 -0.09
C GLU A 497 -13.61 75.04 0.63
N GLU A 498 -13.94 74.85 1.92
CA GLU A 498 -14.57 75.90 2.71
C GLU A 498 -13.66 77.14 2.84
N LEU A 499 -12.35 76.94 3.06
CA LEU A 499 -11.37 78.01 3.13
C LEU A 499 -11.25 78.75 1.79
N LEU A 500 -11.15 78.04 0.66
CA LEU A 500 -11.17 78.60 -0.70
C LEU A 500 -12.45 79.42 -0.93
N GLY A 501 -13.62 78.84 -0.67
CA GLY A 501 -14.90 79.53 -0.75
C GLY A 501 -15.03 80.71 0.24
N SER A 502 -14.23 80.76 1.31
CA SER A 502 -14.12 81.94 2.18
C SER A 502 -13.21 83.02 1.58
N VAL A 503 -12.09 82.62 0.96
CA VAL A 503 -11.16 83.51 0.25
C VAL A 503 -11.86 84.16 -0.94
N ASP A 504 -12.63 83.42 -1.74
CA ASP A 504 -13.43 83.98 -2.83
C ASP A 504 -14.48 85.00 -2.34
N LYS A 505 -15.12 84.75 -1.19
CA LYS A 505 -16.01 85.73 -0.55
C LYS A 505 -15.24 86.99 -0.13
N TYR A 506 -13.98 86.88 0.30
CA TYR A 506 -13.13 88.03 0.61
C TYR A 506 -12.61 88.74 -0.66
N VAL A 507 -12.17 88.03 -1.69
CA VAL A 507 -11.79 88.59 -3.00
C VAL A 507 -12.98 89.33 -3.62
N GLY A 508 -14.20 88.76 -3.54
CA GLY A 508 -15.43 89.42 -3.96
C GLY A 508 -15.80 90.67 -3.15
N LYS A 509 -15.50 90.71 -1.85
CA LYS A 509 -15.62 91.93 -1.02
C LYS A 509 -14.58 92.97 -1.42
N VAL A 510 -13.31 92.56 -1.60
CA VAL A 510 -12.22 93.44 -2.03
C VAL A 510 -12.52 94.05 -3.40
N LYS A 511 -12.96 93.25 -4.37
CA LYS A 511 -13.41 93.73 -5.67
C LYS A 511 -14.54 94.75 -5.53
N LYS A 512 -15.64 94.41 -4.85
CA LYS A 512 -16.75 95.38 -4.59
C LYS A 512 -16.31 96.66 -3.87
N SER A 513 -15.26 96.61 -3.04
CA SER A 513 -14.68 97.79 -2.41
C SER A 513 -13.81 98.61 -3.38
N ARG A 514 -13.05 97.96 -4.27
CA ARG A 514 -12.31 98.60 -5.36
C ARG A 514 -13.28 99.25 -6.37
N ASP A 515 -14.30 98.51 -6.81
CA ASP A 515 -15.39 99.00 -7.66
C ASP A 515 -16.19 100.15 -6.99
N LYS A 516 -16.02 100.41 -5.69
CA LYS A 516 -16.54 101.58 -4.99
C LYS A 516 -15.52 102.72 -4.89
N ILE A 517 -14.24 102.41 -4.63
CA ILE A 517 -13.14 103.37 -4.63
C ILE A 517 -13.02 104.01 -6.02
N GLU A 518 -12.98 103.22 -7.09
CA GLU A 518 -12.85 103.68 -8.48
C GLU A 518 -14.00 104.62 -8.90
N ARG A 519 -15.22 104.40 -8.38
CA ARG A 519 -16.35 105.33 -8.56
C ARG A 519 -16.20 106.60 -7.74
N LEU A 520 -15.74 106.52 -6.48
CA LEU A 520 -15.46 107.69 -5.65
C LEU A 520 -14.29 108.51 -6.18
N GLU A 521 -13.30 107.88 -6.83
CA GLU A 521 -12.20 108.54 -7.54
C GLU A 521 -12.70 109.26 -8.79
N ALA A 522 -13.59 108.64 -9.58
CA ALA A 522 -14.23 109.30 -10.72
C ALA A 522 -15.18 110.46 -10.30
N GLU A 523 -15.93 110.29 -9.19
CA GLU A 523 -16.73 111.35 -8.58
C GLU A 523 -15.84 112.51 -8.07
N LEU A 524 -14.71 112.19 -7.43
CA LEU A 524 -13.72 113.18 -6.99
C LEU A 524 -13.11 113.94 -8.18
N GLU A 525 -12.69 113.26 -9.25
CA GLU A 525 -12.10 113.92 -10.42
C GLU A 525 -13.11 114.81 -11.13
N SER A 526 -14.38 114.37 -11.26
CA SER A 526 -15.46 115.21 -11.78
C SER A 526 -15.79 116.40 -10.86
N CYS A 527 -15.50 116.31 -9.56
CA CYS A 527 -15.59 117.46 -8.65
C CYS A 527 -14.41 118.43 -8.83
N LYS A 528 -13.17 117.93 -9.00
CA LYS A 528 -12.00 118.77 -9.33
C LYS A 528 -12.16 119.49 -10.66
N GLU A 529 -12.71 118.81 -11.67
CA GLU A 529 -12.98 119.39 -13.00
C GLU A 529 -13.97 120.56 -12.89
N LYS A 530 -15.06 120.39 -12.12
CA LYS A 530 -16.00 121.47 -11.80
C LYS A 530 -15.35 122.60 -10.99
N GLU A 531 -14.54 122.27 -10.00
CA GLU A 531 -13.79 123.26 -9.20
C GLU A 531 -12.85 124.08 -10.10
N ALA A 532 -12.09 123.42 -10.98
CA ALA A 532 -11.21 124.07 -11.95
C ALA A 532 -11.96 124.94 -12.95
N LEU A 533 -13.14 124.51 -13.44
CA LEU A 533 -14.03 125.34 -14.26
C LEU A 533 -14.48 126.60 -13.50
N THR A 534 -15.03 126.44 -12.29
CA THR A 534 -15.46 127.60 -11.48
C THR A 534 -14.30 128.53 -11.08
N LYS A 535 -13.08 128.00 -10.94
CA LYS A 535 -11.87 128.78 -10.71
C LYS A 535 -11.46 129.57 -11.96
N ASN A 536 -11.54 128.98 -13.15
CA ASN A 536 -11.28 129.67 -14.40
C ASN A 536 -12.33 130.77 -14.67
N GLU A 537 -13.62 130.49 -14.44
CA GLU A 537 -14.72 131.45 -14.50
C GLU A 537 -14.49 132.63 -13.53
N LEU A 538 -14.04 132.35 -12.30
CA LEU A 538 -13.71 133.37 -11.31
C LEU A 538 -12.46 134.17 -11.70
N GLU A 539 -11.43 133.54 -12.29
CA GLU A 539 -10.24 134.25 -12.78
C GLU A 539 -10.55 135.13 -14.00
N GLU A 540 -11.45 134.70 -14.89
CA GLU A 540 -11.96 135.52 -16.01
C GLU A 540 -12.82 136.68 -15.52
N ALA A 541 -13.74 136.45 -14.59
CA ALA A 541 -14.53 137.51 -13.96
C ALA A 541 -13.64 138.53 -13.23
N THR A 542 -12.63 138.06 -12.49
CA THR A 542 -11.65 138.92 -11.81
C THR A 542 -10.86 139.76 -12.82
N ARG A 543 -10.35 139.13 -13.89
CA ARG A 543 -9.57 139.81 -14.93
C ARG A 543 -10.41 140.86 -15.67
N SER A 544 -11.66 140.55 -16.00
CA SER A 544 -12.60 141.50 -16.59
C SER A 544 -12.93 142.67 -15.64
N SER A 545 -13.00 142.41 -14.33
CA SER A 545 -13.13 143.48 -13.32
C SER A 545 -11.89 144.35 -13.21
N ASP A 546 -10.68 143.79 -13.31
CA ASP A 546 -9.42 144.55 -13.31
C ASP A 546 -9.25 145.36 -14.61
N GLU A 547 -9.67 144.84 -15.75
CA GLU A 547 -9.74 145.55 -17.04
C GLU A 547 -10.72 146.72 -16.96
N GLN A 548 -11.90 146.56 -16.34
CA GLN A 548 -12.82 147.68 -16.07
C GLN A 548 -12.22 148.71 -15.09
N ALA A 549 -11.60 148.25 -14.00
CA ALA A 549 -10.99 149.13 -13.00
C ALA A 549 -9.81 149.95 -13.57
N THR A 550 -9.01 149.36 -14.45
CA THR A 550 -7.90 150.06 -15.13
C THR A 550 -8.40 151.01 -16.21
N ALA A 551 -9.47 150.68 -16.95
CA ALA A 551 -10.12 151.61 -17.89
C ALA A 551 -10.71 152.84 -17.16
N LEU A 552 -11.49 152.61 -16.09
CA LEU A 552 -12.04 153.69 -15.26
C LEU A 552 -10.93 154.57 -14.66
N LYS A 553 -9.79 153.99 -14.28
CA LYS A 553 -8.66 154.77 -13.77
C LYS A 553 -8.02 155.67 -14.85
N GLN A 554 -7.88 155.18 -16.08
CA GLN A 554 -7.40 156.01 -17.19
C GLN A 554 -8.36 157.18 -17.51
N GLU A 555 -9.67 156.95 -17.37
CA GLU A 555 -10.68 158.01 -17.53
C GLU A 555 -10.60 159.07 -16.41
N VAL A 556 -10.37 158.66 -15.16
CA VAL A 556 -10.10 159.56 -14.03
C VAL A 556 -8.82 160.36 -14.25
N ASP A 557 -7.71 159.72 -14.62
CA ASP A 557 -6.43 160.41 -14.91
C ASP A 557 -6.59 161.45 -16.04
N ALA A 558 -7.41 161.15 -17.06
CA ALA A 558 -7.73 162.07 -18.15
C ALA A 558 -8.62 163.25 -17.70
N ALA A 559 -9.59 163.01 -16.79
CA ALA A 559 -10.41 164.06 -16.19
C ALA A 559 -9.59 164.99 -15.28
N GLU A 560 -8.63 164.45 -14.54
CA GLU A 560 -7.71 165.23 -13.70
C GLU A 560 -6.79 166.12 -14.57
N GLN A 561 -6.27 165.60 -15.69
CA GLN A 561 -5.54 166.40 -16.68
C GLN A 561 -6.38 167.49 -17.38
N ARG A 562 -7.70 167.30 -17.55
CA ARG A 562 -8.60 168.36 -18.02
C ARG A 562 -8.75 169.44 -16.95
N THR A 563 -8.93 169.03 -15.69
CA THR A 563 -9.08 169.93 -14.54
C THR A 563 -7.85 170.82 -14.35
N GLN A 564 -6.65 170.25 -14.44
CA GLN A 564 -5.38 171.00 -14.38
C GLN A 564 -5.24 172.03 -15.51
N ARG A 565 -5.68 171.72 -16.74
CA ARG A 565 -5.69 172.69 -17.85
C ARG A 565 -6.65 173.85 -17.59
N ILE A 566 -7.86 173.57 -17.11
CA ILE A 566 -8.86 174.61 -16.77
C ILE A 566 -8.31 175.52 -15.66
N GLN A 567 -7.71 174.94 -14.61
CA GLN A 567 -7.11 175.70 -13.52
C GLN A 567 -5.96 176.62 -13.99
N ALA A 568 -5.15 176.18 -14.96
CA ALA A 568 -4.13 177.00 -15.60
C ALA A 568 -4.70 178.15 -16.46
N GLN A 569 -5.84 177.91 -17.14
CA GLN A 569 -6.54 178.99 -17.87
C GLN A 569 -7.12 180.04 -16.90
N CYS A 570 -7.71 179.62 -15.78
CA CYS A 570 -8.20 180.53 -14.76
C CYS A 570 -7.08 181.41 -14.17
N THR A 571 -5.89 180.85 -13.87
CA THR A 571 -4.77 181.65 -13.35
C THR A 571 -4.18 182.63 -14.36
N ALA A 572 -4.25 182.33 -15.67
CA ALA A 572 -3.88 183.27 -16.72
C ALA A 572 -4.89 184.44 -16.85
N LEU A 573 -6.19 184.16 -16.74
CA LEU A 573 -7.24 185.19 -16.77
C LEU A 573 -7.17 186.12 -15.57
N GLU A 574 -6.88 185.61 -14.36
CA GLU A 574 -6.68 186.42 -13.16
C GLU A 574 -5.47 187.37 -13.29
N GLN A 575 -4.41 186.96 -14.01
CA GLN A 575 -3.25 187.81 -14.28
C GLN A 575 -3.55 188.95 -15.26
N GLU A 576 -4.36 188.72 -16.31
CA GLU A 576 -4.82 189.79 -17.19
C GLU A 576 -5.81 190.74 -16.48
N LYS A 577 -6.69 190.21 -15.63
CA LYS A 577 -7.58 191.03 -14.79
C LYS A 577 -6.79 192.05 -13.96
N ASN A 578 -5.76 191.58 -13.25
CA ASN A 578 -4.92 192.44 -12.41
C ASN A 578 -4.17 193.51 -13.23
N ARG A 579 -3.67 193.18 -14.44
CA ARG A 579 -3.08 194.18 -15.37
C ARG A 579 -4.07 195.28 -15.77
N LEU A 580 -5.33 194.91 -16.01
CA LEU A 580 -6.37 195.88 -16.39
C LEU A 580 -6.76 196.76 -15.19
N GLU A 581 -6.78 196.20 -13.97
CA GLU A 581 -6.98 196.97 -12.73
C GLU A 581 -5.83 197.99 -12.49
N ASP A 582 -4.57 197.58 -12.68
CA ASP A 582 -3.41 198.48 -12.61
C ASP A 582 -3.50 199.62 -13.63
N ALA A 583 -3.85 199.32 -14.89
CA ALA A 583 -3.98 200.32 -15.95
C ALA A 583 -5.13 201.32 -15.68
N VAL A 584 -6.24 200.87 -15.10
CA VAL A 584 -7.34 201.75 -14.67
C VAL A 584 -6.90 202.66 -13.52
N ALA A 585 -6.09 202.17 -12.57
CA ALA A 585 -5.56 202.99 -11.49
C ALA A 585 -4.63 204.11 -12.00
N GLU A 586 -3.76 203.81 -12.99
CA GLU A 586 -2.88 204.80 -13.61
C GLU A 586 -3.67 205.90 -14.34
N ILE A 587 -4.72 205.54 -15.09
CA ILE A 587 -5.63 206.50 -15.75
C ILE A 587 -6.35 207.39 -14.72
N GLN A 588 -6.83 206.81 -13.61
CA GLN A 588 -7.43 207.58 -12.51
C GLN A 588 -6.44 208.51 -11.77
N GLN A 589 -5.14 208.27 -11.89
CA GLN A 589 -4.11 209.17 -11.35
C GLN A 589 -3.82 210.32 -12.31
N GLN A 590 -3.76 210.05 -13.62
CA GLN A 590 -3.59 211.08 -14.66
C GLN A 590 -4.77 212.08 -14.69
N LEU A 591 -6.00 211.58 -14.57
CA LEU A 591 -7.21 212.43 -14.59
C LEU A 591 -7.22 213.46 -13.45
N ARG A 592 -6.88 213.04 -12.23
CA ARG A 592 -6.76 213.94 -11.06
C ARG A 592 -5.66 215.00 -11.21
N GLY A 593 -4.61 214.71 -11.98
CA GLY A 593 -3.61 215.71 -12.36
C GLY A 593 -4.20 216.84 -13.22
N GLN A 594 -5.01 216.48 -14.21
CA GLN A 594 -5.67 217.48 -15.08
C GLN A 594 -6.71 218.33 -14.32
N GLU A 595 -7.45 217.74 -13.38
CA GLU A 595 -8.40 218.50 -12.53
C GLU A 595 -7.67 219.57 -11.68
N GLN A 596 -6.50 219.25 -11.12
CA GLN A 596 -5.71 220.23 -10.36
C GLN A 596 -5.18 221.37 -11.24
N GLU A 597 -4.69 221.06 -12.44
CA GLU A 597 -4.21 222.09 -13.37
C GLU A 597 -5.35 222.98 -13.90
N SER A 598 -6.52 222.39 -14.14
CA SER A 598 -7.73 223.14 -14.52
C SER A 598 -8.16 224.13 -13.43
N ASN A 599 -8.19 223.71 -12.17
CA ASN A 599 -8.48 224.60 -11.03
C ASN A 599 -7.46 225.74 -10.90
N HIS A 600 -6.18 225.48 -11.15
CA HIS A 600 -5.15 226.53 -11.10
C HIS A 600 -5.35 227.59 -12.20
N ARG A 601 -5.68 227.18 -13.43
CA ARG A 601 -6.03 228.10 -14.53
C ARG A 601 -7.31 228.89 -14.23
N GLN A 602 -8.29 228.31 -13.55
CA GLN A 602 -9.51 229.02 -13.15
C GLN A 602 -9.21 230.15 -12.15
N GLN A 603 -8.29 229.94 -11.21
CA GLN A 603 -7.87 230.98 -10.25
C GLN A 603 -7.13 232.15 -10.94
N GLU A 604 -6.33 231.87 -11.99
CA GLU A 604 -5.74 232.93 -12.82
C GLU A 604 -6.77 233.78 -13.58
N ILE A 605 -7.93 233.20 -13.91
CA ILE A 605 -9.02 233.91 -14.59
C ILE A 605 -9.67 234.88 -13.60
N THR A 606 -10.04 234.42 -12.40
CA THR A 606 -10.65 235.26 -11.36
C THR A 606 -9.77 236.44 -10.96
N ALA A 607 -8.45 236.24 -10.85
CA ALA A 607 -7.50 237.33 -10.58
C ALA A 607 -7.33 238.34 -11.74
N LYS A 608 -7.80 238.01 -12.95
CA LYS A 608 -7.88 238.93 -14.11
C LYS A 608 -9.26 239.60 -14.17
N GLU A 609 -10.32 238.93 -13.74
CA GLU A 609 -11.69 239.47 -13.67
C GLU A 609 -11.80 240.62 -12.64
N GLU A 610 -11.25 240.46 -11.42
CA GLU A 610 -11.17 241.56 -10.43
C GLU A 610 -10.44 242.80 -10.98
N LYS A 611 -9.44 242.57 -11.84
CA LYS A 611 -8.64 243.64 -12.47
C LYS A 611 -9.33 244.29 -13.66
N TYR A 612 -10.33 243.63 -14.27
CA TYR A 612 -11.23 244.23 -15.24
C TYR A 612 -12.28 245.09 -14.55
N HIS A 613 -12.91 244.61 -13.46
CA HIS A 613 -13.96 245.36 -12.74
C HIS A 613 -13.53 246.77 -12.28
N GLN A 614 -12.29 246.97 -11.82
CA GLN A 614 -11.82 248.33 -11.45
C GLN A 614 -11.55 249.26 -12.64
N MET A 615 -11.38 248.72 -13.85
CA MET A 615 -11.33 249.52 -15.08
C MET A 615 -12.75 249.73 -15.64
N GLU A 616 -13.63 248.75 -15.43
CA GLU A 616 -15.05 248.80 -15.75
C GLU A 616 -15.80 249.86 -14.92
N GLU A 617 -15.49 250.06 -13.63
CA GLU A 617 -16.07 251.16 -12.82
C GLU A 617 -15.70 252.57 -13.36
N THR A 618 -14.55 252.70 -14.03
CA THR A 618 -14.15 253.95 -14.72
C THR A 618 -14.74 254.11 -16.13
N VAL A 619 -15.35 253.04 -16.68
CA VAL A 619 -15.91 252.97 -18.05
C VAL A 619 -17.42 252.62 -18.04
N THR A 620 -18.03 252.40 -16.87
CA THR A 620 -19.40 252.84 -16.57
C THR A 620 -19.40 254.36 -16.48
N GLU A 621 -19.21 254.93 -17.66
CA GLU A 621 -19.12 256.30 -18.10
C GLU A 621 -20.25 257.19 -17.51
N MET A 622 -20.28 258.52 -17.65
CA MET A 622 -20.48 259.21 -18.94
C MET A 622 -21.61 258.61 -19.85
N GLU A 623 -22.07 257.36 -19.64
CA GLU A 623 -23.19 256.65 -20.26
C GLU A 623 -24.23 256.23 -19.17
N ALA A 624 -25.02 257.15 -18.60
CA ALA A 624 -25.17 258.53 -18.99
C ALA A 624 -25.65 259.41 -17.83
N ALA A 625 -25.18 260.66 -17.79
CA ALA A 625 -25.69 261.69 -16.88
C ALA A 625 -27.14 262.14 -17.20
N LEU A 626 -27.68 261.75 -18.36
CA LEU A 626 -29.12 261.73 -18.69
C LEU A 626 -29.42 260.55 -19.64
N SER A 627 -30.48 259.75 -19.47
CA SER A 627 -31.45 259.70 -18.35
C SER A 627 -32.21 258.35 -18.34
N THR A 628 -32.37 257.67 -17.19
CA THR A 628 -33.52 257.84 -16.24
C THR A 628 -34.84 257.36 -16.91
N VAL A 629 -35.38 256.11 -16.78
CA VAL A 629 -35.32 255.02 -15.72
C VAL A 629 -35.74 253.51 -16.18
N LEU A 630 -34.95 252.31 -16.13
CA LEU A 630 -35.33 250.77 -16.27
C LEU A 630 -34.25 249.51 -16.19
N ILE A 631 -34.55 248.12 -16.33
CA ILE A 631 -33.80 246.81 -15.83
C ILE A 631 -33.92 245.27 -16.48
N MET A 632 -32.85 244.33 -16.53
CA MET A 632 -32.49 242.76 -16.44
C MET A 632 -33.04 241.36 -17.14
N ILE A 633 -32.25 240.17 -17.35
CA ILE A 633 -32.57 238.68 -17.88
C ILE A 633 -31.48 237.41 -17.92
N SER A 634 -31.74 236.02 -18.13
CA SER A 634 -30.78 234.75 -18.42
C SER A 634 -31.24 233.15 -18.63
N PRO A 635 -30.51 232.07 -19.24
CA PRO A 635 -30.90 230.56 -19.59
C PRO A 635 -29.94 229.18 -19.85
N GLU A 636 -30.44 227.85 -19.87
CA GLU A 636 -30.25 226.43 -20.65
C GLU A 636 -29.13 225.17 -20.66
N THR A 637 -29.39 223.79 -21.01
CA THR A 637 -28.46 222.50 -21.33
C THR A 637 -28.97 220.90 -21.54
N SER A 638 -28.28 219.78 -22.12
CA SER A 638 -28.57 218.18 -22.14
C SER A 638 -27.72 216.95 -22.96
N PRO A 639 -27.74 215.52 -22.71
CA PRO A 639 -26.98 214.26 -23.38
C PRO A 639 -27.46 212.63 -23.44
N VAL A 640 -26.73 211.49 -23.97
CA VAL A 640 -26.74 209.85 -23.78
C VAL A 640 -26.70 208.72 -25.06
N ALA A 641 -26.53 207.30 -25.32
CA ALA A 641 -26.25 205.74 -24.90
C ALA A 641 -25.96 204.58 -26.12
N VAL A 642 -25.84 203.15 -26.30
CA VAL A 642 -25.58 201.64 -25.76
C VAL A 642 -25.82 200.34 -26.83
N ILE A 643 -25.60 198.90 -26.97
CA ILE A 643 -24.85 197.51 -26.59
C ILE A 643 -25.08 196.08 -27.50
N GLU A 644 -24.58 194.75 -27.28
CA GLU A 644 -24.28 193.43 -28.16
C GLU A 644 -24.72 191.79 -27.91
N ASP A 645 -24.18 190.61 -28.55
CA ASP A 645 -24.69 189.07 -28.69
C ASP A 645 -23.79 187.68 -29.06
N ALA A 646 -24.20 186.29 -29.04
CA ALA A 646 -23.52 184.86 -29.45
C ALA A 646 -24.32 183.38 -29.37
N GLY A 647 -24.09 181.98 -29.69
CA GLY A 647 -23.19 180.79 -30.27
C GLY A 647 -23.62 179.15 -30.15
N ALA A 648 -23.06 177.99 -30.80
CA ALA A 648 -23.47 176.42 -30.73
C ALA A 648 -22.63 175.10 -31.36
N ASP A 649 -22.93 173.70 -31.20
CA ASP A 649 -22.32 172.31 -31.77
C ASP A 649 -23.16 170.86 -31.60
N GLU A 650 -23.00 169.45 -31.86
CA GLU A 650 -22.15 168.18 -32.34
C GLU A 650 -22.97 166.86 -32.94
N HIS A 651 -22.83 165.44 -33.12
CA HIS A 651 -22.04 164.09 -32.86
C HIS A 651 -22.46 162.67 -33.67
N SER A 652 -21.81 161.40 -33.72
CA SER A 652 -22.28 159.97 -34.28
C SER A 652 -21.39 158.55 -34.33
N PHE A 653 -21.90 157.23 -34.54
CA PHE A 653 -21.17 155.82 -34.73
C PHE A 653 -21.93 154.42 -35.21
N LEU A 654 -21.31 153.21 -35.64
CA LEU A 654 -21.91 151.76 -35.91
C LEU A 654 -21.03 150.37 -36.17
N LEU A 655 -21.53 149.17 -36.74
CA LEU A 655 -21.01 147.69 -36.72
C LEU A 655 -21.26 146.60 -37.95
N ASP A 656 -21.02 145.23 -37.86
CA ASP A 656 -20.95 144.05 -38.91
C ASP A 656 -21.56 142.60 -38.49
N GLN A 657 -21.61 141.30 -39.06
CA GLN A 657 -21.04 140.30 -40.11
C GLN A 657 -22.08 139.16 -40.66
N CYS A 658 -22.06 137.82 -41.10
CA CYS A 658 -21.22 136.54 -41.40
C CYS A 658 -21.90 135.43 -42.41
N VAL A 659 -21.71 134.05 -42.52
CA VAL A 659 -22.26 133.12 -43.64
C VAL A 659 -23.78 133.16 -43.92
N LEU A 660 -24.60 133.27 -42.88
CA LEU A 660 -26.04 133.53 -43.04
C LEU A 660 -26.29 134.79 -43.86
N ARG A 661 -25.35 135.75 -43.86
CA ARG A 661 -25.33 136.96 -44.68
C ARG A 661 -25.22 136.64 -46.17
N GLU A 662 -24.61 135.56 -46.65
CA GLU A 662 -24.69 135.25 -48.10
C GLU A 662 -26.12 134.84 -48.50
N LEU A 663 -26.80 134.03 -47.68
CA LEU A 663 -28.19 133.64 -47.92
C LEU A 663 -29.15 134.84 -47.73
N GLU A 664 -28.89 135.66 -46.71
CA GLU A 664 -29.65 136.86 -46.40
C GLU A 664 -29.42 137.98 -47.42
N ILE A 665 -28.20 138.17 -47.95
CA ILE A 665 -27.91 139.06 -49.09
C ILE A 665 -28.65 138.56 -50.34
N CYS A 666 -28.66 137.25 -50.61
CA CYS A 666 -29.43 136.70 -51.74
C CYS A 666 -30.94 137.00 -51.60
N CYS A 667 -31.50 136.87 -50.39
CA CYS A 667 -32.89 137.20 -50.10
C CYS A 667 -33.17 138.71 -50.11
N GLN A 668 -32.27 139.54 -49.57
CA GLN A 668 -32.41 141.01 -49.55
C GLN A 668 -32.28 141.60 -50.95
N ALA A 669 -31.32 141.15 -51.77
CA ALA A 669 -31.18 141.56 -53.16
C ALA A 669 -32.45 141.24 -53.97
N LEU A 670 -33.03 140.05 -53.76
CA LEU A 670 -34.34 139.67 -54.31
C LEU A 670 -35.48 140.61 -53.89
N ASN A 671 -35.44 141.11 -52.66
CA ASN A 671 -36.47 142.00 -52.11
C ASN A 671 -36.33 143.46 -52.59
N THR A 672 -35.10 143.95 -52.76
CA THR A 672 -34.84 145.27 -53.37
C THR A 672 -35.22 145.27 -54.85
N LEU A 673 -34.99 144.17 -55.57
CA LEU A 673 -35.49 143.98 -56.95
C LEU A 673 -37.03 144.01 -57.06
N ALA A 674 -37.76 143.80 -55.96
CA ALA A 674 -39.22 143.71 -55.94
C ALA A 674 -39.93 145.00 -55.52
N THR A 675 -39.21 145.99 -54.95
CA THR A 675 -39.82 147.17 -54.31
C THR A 675 -39.65 148.46 -55.10
N ASP A 676 -38.50 148.69 -55.76
CA ASP A 676 -38.28 149.89 -56.58
C ASP A 676 -38.91 149.74 -57.98
N SER A 677 -40.14 150.25 -58.14
CA SER A 677 -41.02 149.95 -59.29
C SER A 677 -41.64 151.20 -59.96
N GLY A 678 -40.85 152.26 -60.18
CA GLY A 678 -41.31 153.44 -60.93
C GLY A 678 -40.20 154.34 -61.51
N SER A 679 -39.86 154.30 -62.81
CA SER A 679 -40.39 153.43 -63.87
C SER A 679 -39.41 153.22 -65.04
N LYS A 680 -39.40 152.00 -65.59
CA LYS A 680 -38.90 151.60 -66.93
C LYS A 680 -37.42 151.87 -67.29
N GLN A 681 -36.57 150.92 -66.93
CA GLN A 681 -35.78 150.16 -67.92
C GLN A 681 -35.42 148.78 -67.36
N SER A 682 -35.51 147.71 -68.17
CA SER A 682 -35.92 146.38 -67.66
C SER A 682 -34.99 145.21 -68.06
N THR A 683 -33.76 145.47 -68.48
CA THR A 683 -32.87 144.46 -69.07
C THR A 683 -31.74 143.96 -68.15
N THR A 684 -31.44 144.65 -67.05
CA THR A 684 -30.37 144.30 -66.10
C THR A 684 -30.81 143.40 -64.93
N LEU A 685 -32.11 143.13 -64.80
CA LEU A 685 -32.68 142.44 -63.63
C LEU A 685 -32.66 140.89 -63.71
N CYS A 686 -32.44 140.31 -64.90
CA CYS A 686 -32.56 138.86 -65.10
C CYS A 686 -31.25 138.06 -64.89
N SER A 687 -30.08 138.68 -65.04
CA SER A 687 -28.79 137.99 -64.86
C SER A 687 -28.54 137.65 -63.38
N SER A 688 -28.74 138.62 -62.48
CA SER A 688 -28.51 138.50 -61.04
C SER A 688 -29.34 137.40 -60.37
N PHE A 689 -30.58 137.18 -60.82
CA PHE A 689 -31.43 136.13 -60.25
C PHE A 689 -30.92 134.70 -60.53
N THR A 690 -30.39 134.47 -61.74
CA THR A 690 -29.98 133.12 -62.17
C THR A 690 -28.73 132.64 -61.43
N GLU A 691 -27.85 133.56 -61.07
CA GLU A 691 -26.58 133.31 -60.39
C GLU A 691 -26.76 132.94 -58.89
N ILE A 692 -27.88 133.35 -58.29
CA ILE A 692 -28.24 133.00 -56.91
C ILE A 692 -28.67 131.52 -56.80
N VAL A 693 -29.42 131.00 -57.78
CA VAL A 693 -30.03 129.66 -57.71
C VAL A 693 -28.98 128.54 -57.79
N THR A 694 -27.94 128.69 -58.62
CA THR A 694 -26.87 127.68 -58.78
C THR A 694 -25.98 127.55 -57.53
N ARG A 695 -25.81 128.63 -56.75
CA ARG A 695 -25.08 128.60 -55.47
C ARG A 695 -25.81 127.79 -54.39
N VAL A 696 -27.14 127.64 -54.46
CA VAL A 696 -27.91 126.81 -53.52
C VAL A 696 -27.78 125.31 -53.83
N ALA A 697 -27.78 124.93 -55.10
CA ALA A 697 -27.76 123.52 -55.50
C ALA A 697 -26.47 122.77 -55.09
N THR A 698 -25.31 123.42 -55.23
CA THR A 698 -23.99 122.83 -54.93
C THR A 698 -23.74 122.59 -53.43
N ILE A 699 -24.56 123.15 -52.55
CA ILE A 699 -24.55 122.87 -51.10
C ILE A 699 -25.19 121.50 -50.81
N GLY A 700 -26.17 121.06 -51.62
CA GLY A 700 -26.93 119.83 -51.39
C GLY A 700 -26.16 118.54 -51.69
N GLU A 701 -25.46 118.47 -52.83
CA GLU A 701 -24.76 117.25 -53.27
C GLU A 701 -23.70 116.78 -52.25
N ARG A 702 -23.00 117.74 -51.62
CA ARG A 702 -21.92 117.49 -50.65
C ARG A 702 -22.37 116.76 -49.38
N VAL A 703 -23.69 116.64 -49.14
CA VAL A 703 -24.26 115.91 -47.99
C VAL A 703 -24.46 114.41 -48.30
N LEU A 704 -24.60 114.04 -49.58
CA LEU A 704 -25.04 112.69 -49.97
C LEU A 704 -23.91 111.64 -49.99
N GLU A 705 -22.69 112.04 -50.34
CA GLU A 705 -21.58 111.11 -50.59
C GLU A 705 -21.10 110.39 -49.33
N GLU A 706 -21.07 111.08 -48.18
CA GLU A 706 -20.56 110.56 -46.91
C GLU A 706 -21.42 109.40 -46.36
N VAL A 707 -22.72 109.35 -46.68
CA VAL A 707 -23.64 108.31 -46.20
C VAL A 707 -23.31 106.93 -46.79
N ASN A 708 -22.94 106.87 -48.08
CA ASN A 708 -22.69 105.61 -48.77
C ASN A 708 -21.41 104.91 -48.29
N ARG A 709 -20.43 105.65 -47.77
CA ARG A 709 -19.12 105.10 -47.35
C ARG A 709 -19.24 104.16 -46.16
N ALA A 710 -20.22 104.35 -45.27
CA ALA A 710 -20.40 103.55 -44.07
C ALA A 710 -20.89 102.11 -44.36
N LEU A 711 -21.79 101.94 -45.34
CA LEU A 711 -22.52 100.69 -45.58
C LEU A 711 -21.62 99.52 -46.02
N ALA A 712 -20.57 99.80 -46.79
CA ALA A 712 -19.70 98.77 -47.37
C ALA A 712 -18.74 98.10 -46.35
N SER A 713 -18.58 98.69 -45.15
CA SER A 713 -17.73 98.12 -44.10
C SER A 713 -18.40 96.91 -43.43
N TRP A 714 -19.67 97.07 -43.06
CA TRP A 714 -20.45 96.13 -42.23
C TRP A 714 -20.58 94.71 -42.82
N THR A 715 -20.74 94.60 -44.14
CA THR A 715 -20.99 93.30 -44.81
C THR A 715 -19.80 92.33 -44.71
N ARG A 716 -18.57 92.85 -44.57
CA ARG A 716 -17.33 92.06 -44.61
C ARG A 716 -17.11 91.28 -43.31
N GLU A 717 -17.34 91.93 -42.18
CA GLU A 717 -17.16 91.37 -40.83
C GLU A 717 -17.98 90.09 -40.61
N ARG A 718 -19.20 90.06 -41.17
CA ARG A 718 -20.17 88.97 -40.97
C ARG A 718 -19.73 87.63 -41.56
N ILE A 719 -18.88 87.62 -42.59
CA ILE A 719 -18.50 86.38 -43.29
C ILE A 719 -17.47 85.60 -42.46
N ASN A 720 -16.42 86.30 -41.99
CA ASN A 720 -15.32 85.71 -41.22
C ASN A 720 -15.78 84.96 -39.97
N LEU A 721 -16.86 85.45 -39.33
CA LEU A 721 -17.40 84.87 -38.10
C LEU A 721 -18.01 83.47 -38.31
N VAL A 722 -18.58 83.19 -39.50
CA VAL A 722 -19.26 81.92 -39.79
C VAL A 722 -18.26 80.77 -40.01
N GLU A 723 -17.14 81.07 -40.68
CA GLU A 723 -16.09 80.10 -41.01
C GLU A 723 -15.35 79.60 -39.75
N ALA A 724 -15.15 80.49 -38.78
CA ALA A 724 -14.56 80.14 -37.48
C ALA A 724 -15.41 79.11 -36.72
N CYS A 725 -16.74 79.24 -36.72
CA CYS A 725 -17.64 78.32 -36.04
C CYS A 725 -17.62 76.91 -36.64
N ALA A 726 -17.56 76.78 -37.97
CA ALA A 726 -17.53 75.49 -38.65
C ALA A 726 -16.27 74.67 -38.30
N THR A 727 -15.13 75.36 -38.16
CA THR A 727 -13.83 74.74 -37.84
C THR A 727 -13.81 74.15 -36.42
N LEU A 728 -14.51 74.79 -35.48
CA LEU A 728 -14.63 74.33 -34.09
C LEU A 728 -15.43 73.03 -33.97
N ASP A 729 -16.59 72.96 -34.64
CA ASP A 729 -17.51 71.80 -34.60
C ASP A 729 -16.90 70.55 -35.26
N ALA A 730 -16.11 70.72 -36.33
CA ALA A 730 -15.34 69.64 -36.94
C ALA A 730 -14.28 69.06 -35.98
N THR A 731 -13.66 69.91 -35.16
CA THR A 731 -12.64 69.50 -34.19
C THR A 731 -13.26 68.69 -33.04
N ALA A 732 -14.41 69.13 -32.52
CA ALA A 732 -15.12 68.43 -31.44
C ALA A 732 -15.49 66.97 -31.82
N LYS A 733 -15.98 66.76 -33.04
CA LYS A 733 -16.35 65.42 -33.57
C LYS A 733 -15.16 64.48 -33.68
N MET A 734 -13.96 64.98 -34.01
CA MET A 734 -12.75 64.15 -34.04
C MET A 734 -12.42 63.58 -32.66
N CYS A 735 -12.51 64.41 -31.61
CA CYS A 735 -12.23 64.01 -30.24
C CYS A 735 -13.22 62.96 -29.70
N GLN A 736 -14.51 63.05 -30.06
CA GLN A 736 -15.50 62.05 -29.68
C GLN A 736 -15.18 60.66 -30.25
N ASN A 737 -14.92 60.58 -31.55
CA ASN A 737 -14.67 59.31 -32.24
C ASN A 737 -13.45 58.54 -31.69
N GLU A 738 -12.37 59.25 -31.33
CA GLU A 738 -11.19 58.61 -30.73
C GLU A 738 -11.49 58.11 -29.30
N MET A 739 -12.32 58.79 -28.51
CA MET A 739 -12.71 58.31 -27.18
C MET A 739 -13.59 57.05 -27.25
N GLU A 740 -14.54 56.99 -28.19
CA GLU A 740 -15.37 55.78 -28.42
C GLU A 740 -14.47 54.60 -28.83
N LYS A 741 -13.55 54.80 -29.78
CA LYS A 741 -12.58 53.79 -30.21
C LYS A 741 -11.71 53.24 -29.06
N ARG A 742 -11.24 54.09 -28.14
CA ARG A 742 -10.49 53.61 -26.95
C ARG A 742 -11.37 52.88 -25.95
N HIS A 743 -12.66 53.20 -25.88
CA HIS A 743 -13.59 52.48 -25.01
C HIS A 743 -13.83 51.05 -25.51
N ASP A 744 -13.98 50.88 -26.82
CA ASP A 744 -14.07 49.56 -27.47
C ASP A 744 -12.80 48.73 -27.24
N GLU A 745 -11.61 49.29 -27.54
CA GLU A 745 -10.32 48.61 -27.30
C GLU A 745 -10.17 48.13 -25.84
N ILE A 746 -10.64 48.91 -24.85
CA ILE A 746 -10.58 48.55 -23.43
C ILE A 746 -11.60 47.48 -23.03
N ARG A 747 -12.74 47.37 -23.74
CA ARG A 747 -13.71 46.29 -23.52
C ARG A 747 -13.16 44.97 -24.05
N ASP A 748 -12.67 44.96 -25.27
CA ASP A 748 -12.27 43.73 -25.96
C ASP A 748 -11.11 43.05 -25.21
N TYR A 749 -10.10 43.81 -24.72
CA TYR A 749 -9.04 43.28 -23.85
C TYR A 749 -9.53 42.71 -22.51
N ARG A 750 -10.71 43.12 -21.99
CA ARG A 750 -11.29 42.55 -20.76
C ARG A 750 -11.99 41.22 -21.02
N GLU A 751 -12.46 41.01 -22.24
CA GLU A 751 -13.11 39.79 -22.69
C GLU A 751 -12.06 38.70 -22.96
N GLU A 752 -10.95 39.03 -23.66
CA GLU A 752 -9.77 38.15 -23.76
C GLU A 752 -9.22 37.75 -22.37
N LEU A 753 -9.13 38.70 -21.44
CA LEU A 753 -8.71 38.44 -20.05
C LEU A 753 -9.76 37.70 -19.21
N ALA A 754 -10.98 37.48 -19.70
CA ALA A 754 -11.96 36.58 -19.09
C ALA A 754 -11.79 35.17 -19.64
N GLU A 755 -11.77 35.00 -20.97
CA GLU A 755 -11.60 33.72 -21.66
C GLU A 755 -10.34 32.98 -21.19
N VAL A 756 -9.18 33.65 -21.14
CA VAL A 756 -7.92 33.03 -20.68
C VAL A 756 -8.00 32.50 -19.24
N ARG A 757 -8.73 33.17 -18.35
CA ARG A 757 -8.93 32.69 -16.96
C ARG A 757 -9.92 31.54 -16.88
N GLU A 758 -10.88 31.47 -17.78
CA GLU A 758 -11.80 30.32 -17.88
C GLU A 758 -11.07 29.09 -18.47
N GLU A 759 -10.18 29.27 -19.46
CA GLU A 759 -9.28 28.21 -19.93
C GLU A 759 -8.33 27.71 -18.83
N GLU A 760 -7.67 28.62 -18.09
CA GLU A 760 -6.80 28.23 -16.96
C GLU A 760 -7.56 27.47 -15.86
N TYR A 761 -8.78 27.89 -15.53
CA TYR A 761 -9.62 27.23 -14.53
C TYR A 761 -10.05 25.82 -14.98
N ASN A 762 -10.50 25.69 -16.23
CA ASN A 762 -10.88 24.40 -16.81
C ASN A 762 -9.68 23.44 -16.94
N ALA A 763 -8.48 23.95 -17.28
CA ALA A 763 -7.25 23.17 -17.31
C ALA A 763 -6.87 22.62 -15.91
N TYR A 764 -7.05 23.43 -14.86
CA TYR A 764 -6.78 23.00 -13.48
C TYR A 764 -7.75 21.90 -13.02
N TYR A 765 -9.01 21.96 -13.44
CA TYR A 765 -10.05 20.98 -13.11
C TYR A 765 -9.95 19.65 -13.89
N PHE A 766 -9.08 19.56 -14.91
CA PHE A 766 -8.87 18.33 -15.71
C PHE A 766 -7.63 17.52 -15.29
N ILE A 767 -6.88 18.01 -14.29
CA ILE A 767 -5.63 17.42 -13.79
C ILE A 767 -5.81 16.80 -12.38
N HIS A 768 -6.97 17.00 -11.76
CA HIS A 768 -7.38 16.46 -10.45
C HIS A 768 -8.60 15.55 -10.55
#